data_AF-A0A7V5EYZ3-F1
#
_entry.id   AF-A0A7V5EYZ3-F1
#
_cell.length_a   1.000
_cell.length_b   1.000
_cell.length_c   1.000
_cell.angle_alpha   90.00
_cell.angle_beta   90.00
_cell.angle_gamma   90.00
#
_symmetry.space_group_name_H-M   'P 1'
#
loop_
_entity.id
_entity.type
_entity.pdbx_description
1 polymer ?
#
loop_
_entity_poly.entity_id
_entity_poly.type
_entity_poly.pdbx_seq_one_letter_code
_entity_poly.pdbx_strand_id
1 'polypeptide(L)'
;NSPSPQQKGISTSSTKAIDNKAPLTVIGGELSYDFVKSIDSNYKLYGVKFNPKNSTIVAYGDSSTITIYDLGLSQIATIKSKNDEIKALDISQDGNYLACAGDDGYVEIWDLNSYQLVHRMKSNSDNTLAIALSSDGKKVASGGEEKVIDIWNVNSGEQIARLEGHQDDITNIGFIDYNRKIVSTAKDKQVKIWDVVGKRVIYSYLAPSNEYGEIKNAKSFDDYTILALTEVESATGNSRKRNGPPVWKYIIKFKDNQGNTLKEFNQHREPITDIAVANNRAYMATSSMDKTIRLWDLEKKKHITNIVLKDRARGVAINKSGHILAGIEGDDRIKLYQIKNSFDPTLKSSTTASAQSVTNSSTPWYKKAYAIVVGINHYKRLSLPRLSNAVNDARSVASLLRAKGFSVIELYNENATKDRILDALKKIKQVASPSDASLFYFAGHGDGVSGHNGVREGYILPFDFDSDLNSPNTDVMYYDKSAISISSLVMYSRDTKAKHIGVILDSCFSGLAMQSKYATKSLASASAKDLDTIEYDTKTRSVRIKATPTTATANNSQTINIFKDLLSKKSINILTAGDDQPVSDGSNHSPFTQAFLKALELKNKGYVRFTTLAEYIKQYVENRTNKRQKPQYKNESLDGGDFIFKI
;
A
#
# COMPACT_ATOMS: atom_id res chain seq x y z
N ASN A 1 4.75 47.51 14.41
CA ASN A 1 4.04 47.82 15.67
C ASN A 1 2.86 46.88 15.87
N SER A 2 3.12 45.74 16.51
CA SER A 2 2.24 44.96 17.40
C SER A 2 3.10 43.83 18.02
N PRO A 3 2.81 43.39 19.25
CA PRO A 3 3.85 43.24 20.28
C PRO A 3 4.37 41.82 20.49
N SER A 4 5.59 41.73 21.02
CA SER A 4 6.28 40.53 21.48
C SER A 4 5.49 39.81 22.60
N PRO A 5 5.37 38.47 22.60
CA PRO A 5 4.84 37.74 23.75
C PRO A 5 5.94 37.51 24.80
N GLN A 6 5.64 37.95 26.02
CA GLN A 6 6.41 37.73 27.23
C GLN A 6 6.58 36.23 27.54
N GLN A 7 7.80 35.86 27.97
CA GLN A 7 8.09 34.61 28.64
C GLN A 7 7.22 34.48 29.91
N LYS A 8 6.47 33.38 30.02
CA LYS A 8 5.96 32.89 31.30
C LYS A 8 6.03 31.36 31.36
N GLY A 9 6.81 30.88 32.32
CA GLY A 9 6.55 29.67 33.11
C GLY A 9 6.62 28.34 32.39
N ILE A 10 7.76 27.66 32.51
CA ILE A 10 7.89 26.22 32.30
C ILE A 10 7.04 25.52 33.36
N SER A 11 6.00 24.81 32.93
CA SER A 11 5.42 23.70 33.69
C SER A 11 5.53 22.44 32.84
N THR A 12 6.32 21.49 33.31
CA THR A 12 6.46 20.13 32.79
C THR A 12 5.10 19.43 32.85
N SER A 13 4.38 19.34 31.72
CA SER A 13 3.18 18.52 31.60
C SER A 13 3.40 17.39 30.60
N SER A 14 3.13 16.19 31.09
CA SER A 14 3.25 14.87 30.47
C SER A 14 2.93 14.78 28.98
N THR A 15 3.75 13.99 28.30
CA THR A 15 3.60 13.46 26.94
C THR A 15 2.24 12.78 26.79
N LYS A 16 1.25 13.48 26.24
CA LYS A 16 0.05 12.82 25.69
C LYS A 16 0.49 11.97 24.51
N ALA A 17 0.25 10.66 24.58
CA ALA A 17 0.49 9.71 23.49
C ALA A 17 -0.25 10.19 22.22
N ILE A 18 0.49 10.56 21.18
CA ILE A 18 -0.06 11.17 19.96
C ILE A 18 -0.51 10.10 18.93
N ASP A 19 -0.12 8.83 19.08
CA ASP A 19 -0.04 7.94 17.91
C ASP A 19 -1.08 6.81 17.79
N ASN A 20 -2.23 6.90 18.48
CA ASN A 20 -3.33 5.92 18.31
C ASN A 20 -4.53 6.45 17.49
N LYS A 21 -4.34 7.50 16.68
CA LYS A 21 -5.42 8.06 15.86
C LYS A 21 -5.53 7.34 14.51
N ALA A 22 -6.76 7.04 14.10
CA ALA A 22 -7.06 6.51 12.77
C ALA A 22 -6.42 7.39 11.69
N PRO A 23 -5.93 6.81 10.58
CA PRO A 23 -5.28 7.58 9.53
C PRO A 23 -6.19 8.70 9.01
N LEU A 24 -5.59 9.88 8.77
CA LEU A 24 -6.36 11.07 8.39
C LEU A 24 -7.11 10.80 7.07
N THR A 25 -8.36 11.26 6.92
CA THR A 25 -9.06 11.21 5.62
C THR A 25 -9.47 12.62 5.24
N VAL A 26 -8.95 13.12 4.11
CA VAL A 26 -9.28 14.47 3.63
C VAL A 26 -10.63 14.38 2.91
N ILE A 27 -11.74 14.55 3.65
CA ILE A 27 -13.08 14.67 3.07
C ILE A 27 -13.56 16.10 3.34
N GLY A 28 -13.66 16.92 2.29
CA GLY A 28 -14.39 18.20 2.35
C GLY A 28 -13.72 19.41 3.02
N GLY A 29 -12.72 19.24 3.89
CA GLY A 29 -12.01 20.36 4.57
C GLY A 29 -10.67 20.80 3.95
N GLU A 30 -10.16 21.97 4.32
CA GLU A 30 -8.76 22.39 4.10
C GLU A 30 -7.86 21.85 5.23
N LEU A 31 -6.69 21.28 4.90
CA LEU A 31 -5.72 20.91 5.93
C LEU A 31 -5.11 22.18 6.52
N SER A 32 -5.04 22.21 7.85
CA SER A 32 -4.26 23.19 8.60
C SER A 32 -3.14 22.47 9.35
N TYR A 33 -2.21 23.23 9.91
CA TYR A 33 -1.11 22.68 10.68
C TYR A 33 -0.83 23.55 11.89
N ASP A 34 -0.34 22.93 12.96
CA ASP A 34 0.29 23.61 14.08
C ASP A 34 1.77 23.26 14.12
N PHE A 35 2.61 24.25 14.42
CA PHE A 35 3.99 23.96 14.83
C PHE A 35 3.99 23.29 16.21
N VAL A 36 4.75 22.22 16.34
CA VAL A 36 4.85 21.44 17.59
C VAL A 36 6.15 21.79 18.31
N LYS A 37 7.29 21.47 17.70
CA LYS A 37 8.61 21.62 18.30
C LYS A 37 9.70 21.59 17.25
N SER A 38 10.91 22.03 17.60
CA SER A 38 12.10 21.89 16.80
C SER A 38 13.32 21.46 17.62
N ILE A 39 14.30 20.89 16.95
CA ILE A 39 15.62 20.55 17.50
C ILE A 39 16.69 20.82 16.45
N ASP A 40 17.86 21.28 16.90
CA ASP A 40 19.04 21.44 16.07
C ASP A 40 19.88 20.15 16.14
N SER A 41 20.24 19.62 14.98
CA SER A 41 21.13 18.48 14.82
C SER A 41 22.58 18.91 15.04
N ASN A 42 23.42 17.99 15.50
CA ASN A 42 24.86 18.22 15.66
C ASN A 42 25.65 18.13 14.36
N TYR A 43 24.99 17.77 13.26
CA TYR A 43 25.56 17.57 11.93
C TYR A 43 24.50 17.93 10.87
N LYS A 44 24.94 18.20 9.66
CA LYS A 44 24.07 18.58 8.55
C LYS A 44 23.29 17.38 8.05
N LEU A 45 21.99 17.55 7.97
CA LEU A 45 21.01 16.54 7.58
C LEU A 45 20.84 16.51 6.06
N TYR A 46 20.86 15.30 5.52
CA TYR A 46 20.44 15.03 4.15
C TYR A 46 18.99 14.57 4.08
N GLY A 47 18.47 13.95 5.13
CA GLY A 47 17.08 13.55 5.17
C GLY A 47 16.56 13.19 6.56
N VAL A 48 15.24 13.01 6.59
CA VAL A 48 14.49 12.58 7.77
C VAL A 48 13.44 11.57 7.33
N LYS A 49 13.20 10.54 8.14
CA LYS A 49 12.18 9.51 7.91
C LYS A 49 11.44 9.22 9.21
N PHE A 50 10.19 8.76 9.10
CA PHE A 50 9.49 8.15 10.23
C PHE A 50 9.61 6.63 10.15
N ASN A 51 9.86 5.98 11.29
CA ASN A 51 9.67 4.55 11.40
C ASN A 51 8.16 4.24 11.39
N PRO A 52 7.64 3.46 10.42
CA PRO A 52 6.22 3.17 10.30
C PRO A 52 5.66 2.23 11.38
N LYS A 53 6.49 1.65 12.25
CA LYS A 53 6.05 0.80 13.37
C LYS A 53 5.65 1.59 14.60
N ASN A 54 6.39 2.65 14.92
CA ASN A 54 6.31 3.37 16.20
C ASN A 54 6.41 4.90 16.06
N SER A 55 6.45 5.43 14.83
CA SER A 55 6.59 6.85 14.50
C SER A 55 7.82 7.54 15.11
N THR A 56 8.89 6.80 15.43
CA THR A 56 10.16 7.43 15.77
C THR A 56 10.75 8.13 14.54
N ILE A 57 11.50 9.19 14.76
CA ILE A 57 12.11 10.00 13.71
C ILE A 57 13.54 9.52 13.53
N VAL A 58 13.92 9.19 12.30
CA VAL A 58 15.27 8.80 11.91
C VAL A 58 15.87 9.92 11.07
N ALA A 59 16.96 10.51 11.55
CA ALA A 59 17.69 11.58 10.89
C ALA A 59 19.08 11.10 10.48
N TYR A 60 19.54 11.54 9.30
CA TYR A 60 20.81 11.12 8.71
C TYR A 60 21.40 12.24 7.83
N GLY A 61 22.70 12.21 7.59
CA GLY A 61 23.39 13.28 6.87
C GLY A 61 24.90 13.14 6.79
N ASP A 62 25.64 14.25 6.92
CA ASP A 62 27.12 14.34 6.80
C ASP A 62 27.89 13.78 8.01
N SER A 63 27.33 12.76 8.65
CA SER A 63 27.92 12.07 9.78
C SER A 63 27.72 10.57 9.66
N SER A 64 28.67 9.81 10.20
CA SER A 64 28.56 8.36 10.41
C SER A 64 27.43 7.96 11.37
N THR A 65 26.84 8.95 12.05
CA THR A 65 25.79 8.76 13.03
C THR A 65 24.41 8.97 12.42
N ILE A 66 23.55 7.96 12.52
CA ILE A 66 22.11 8.07 12.29
C ILE A 66 21.44 8.24 13.66
N THR A 67 20.71 9.35 13.83
CA THR A 67 20.08 9.70 15.12
C THR A 67 18.60 9.36 15.11
N ILE A 68 18.13 8.73 16.18
CA ILE A 68 16.73 8.33 16.33
C ILE A 68 16.11 9.11 17.48
N TYR A 69 15.03 9.82 17.19
CA TYR A 69 14.28 10.63 18.14
C TYR A 69 12.88 10.06 18.38
N ASP A 70 12.35 10.28 19.58
CA ASP A 70 10.91 10.19 19.81
C ASP A 70 10.16 11.39 19.21
N LEU A 71 8.83 11.38 19.28
CA LEU A 71 7.99 12.51 18.81
C LEU A 71 8.14 13.78 19.68
N GLY A 72 8.74 13.67 20.86
CA GLY A 72 9.14 14.80 21.71
C GLY A 72 10.48 15.43 21.30
N LEU A 73 11.12 14.91 20.25
CA LEU A 73 12.48 15.24 19.80
C LEU A 73 13.56 14.93 20.85
N SER A 74 13.29 13.98 21.74
CA SER A 74 14.32 13.42 22.62
C SER A 74 15.07 12.34 21.86
N GLN A 75 16.41 12.39 21.85
CA GLN A 75 17.22 11.33 21.27
C GLN A 75 17.04 10.06 22.11
N ILE A 76 16.59 8.97 21.47
CA ILE A 76 16.32 7.68 22.13
C ILE A 76 17.30 6.59 21.72
N ALA A 77 17.92 6.71 20.55
CA ALA A 77 18.91 5.76 20.06
C ALA A 77 19.83 6.40 19.01
N THR A 78 20.92 5.70 18.71
CA THR A 78 21.88 6.10 17.69
C THR A 78 22.46 4.86 17.03
N ILE A 79 22.54 4.88 15.70
CA ILE A 79 23.23 3.87 14.91
C ILE A 79 24.52 4.50 14.39
N LYS A 80 25.65 3.80 14.57
CA LYS A 80 26.95 4.22 14.03
C LYS A 80 27.29 3.35 12.81
N SER A 81 27.15 3.94 11.63
CA SER A 81 27.57 3.33 10.37
C SER A 81 29.09 3.39 10.22
N LYS A 82 29.64 2.58 9.31
CA LYS A 82 31.03 2.70 8.88
C LYS A 82 31.26 3.73 7.78
N ASN A 83 30.19 4.24 7.18
CA ASN A 83 30.27 5.38 6.26
C ASN A 83 30.61 6.65 7.05
N ASP A 84 31.40 7.54 6.45
CA ASP A 84 31.68 8.85 7.05
C ASP A 84 30.49 9.79 6.85
N GLU A 85 29.79 9.66 5.72
CA GLU A 85 28.54 10.36 5.43
C GLU A 85 27.43 9.41 4.96
N ILE A 86 26.22 9.54 5.50
CA ILE A 86 25.05 8.77 5.07
C ILE A 86 24.29 9.55 4.01
N LYS A 87 24.49 9.21 2.74
CA LYS A 87 23.85 9.91 1.61
C LYS A 87 22.40 9.45 1.39
N ALA A 88 22.12 8.17 1.65
CA ALA A 88 20.80 7.59 1.41
C ALA A 88 20.35 6.65 2.53
N LEU A 89 19.06 6.68 2.83
CA LEU A 89 18.45 5.87 3.88
C LEU A 89 16.99 5.53 3.56
N ASP A 90 16.61 4.28 3.81
CA ASP A 90 15.22 3.87 3.77
C ASP A 90 14.85 2.92 4.91
N ILE A 91 13.56 2.85 5.23
CA ILE A 91 13.02 2.03 6.34
C ILE A 91 11.95 1.09 5.78
N SER A 92 12.00 -0.18 6.19
CA SER A 92 10.99 -1.16 5.78
C SER A 92 9.60 -0.80 6.29
N GLN A 93 8.54 -1.17 5.55
CA GLN A 93 7.16 -0.81 5.89
C GLN A 93 6.64 -1.41 7.21
N ASP A 94 7.26 -2.51 7.64
CA ASP A 94 7.01 -3.11 8.96
C ASP A 94 7.79 -2.42 10.09
N GLY A 95 8.72 -1.50 9.75
CA GLY A 95 9.53 -0.70 10.65
C GLY A 95 10.61 -1.49 11.40
N ASN A 96 10.93 -2.69 10.93
CA ASN A 96 11.90 -3.57 11.57
C ASN A 96 13.31 -3.41 11.01
N TYR A 97 13.48 -2.96 9.77
CA TYR A 97 14.78 -2.81 9.13
C TYR A 97 15.00 -1.41 8.61
N LEU A 98 16.26 -0.98 8.68
CA LEU A 98 16.79 0.23 8.07
C LEU A 98 17.89 -0.16 7.09
N ALA A 99 17.85 0.39 5.89
CA ALA A 99 18.93 0.30 4.93
C ALA A 99 19.58 1.68 4.78
N CYS A 100 20.90 1.75 4.84
CA CYS A 100 21.64 2.99 4.59
C CYS A 100 22.90 2.75 3.76
N ALA A 101 23.36 3.80 3.09
CA ALA A 101 24.60 3.81 2.33
C ALA A 101 25.16 5.24 2.20
N GLY A 102 26.42 5.32 1.82
CA GLY A 102 27.18 6.56 1.81
C GLY A 102 28.41 6.49 0.90
N ASP A 103 29.54 6.97 1.41
CA ASP A 103 30.81 7.17 0.72
C ASP A 103 31.83 6.02 0.88
N ASP A 104 31.46 4.93 1.56
CA ASP A 104 32.39 3.81 1.83
C ASP A 104 32.28 2.64 0.84
N GLY A 105 31.36 2.70 -0.13
CA GLY A 105 31.10 1.63 -1.08
C GLY A 105 30.28 0.45 -0.55
N TYR A 106 29.60 0.60 0.59
CA TYR A 106 28.78 -0.46 1.18
C TYR A 106 27.33 -0.02 1.46
N VAL A 107 26.45 -1.01 1.37
CA VAL A 107 25.07 -0.94 1.85
C VAL A 107 24.98 -1.68 3.18
N GLU A 108 24.46 -1.00 4.20
CA GLU A 108 24.27 -1.57 5.53
C GLU A 108 22.77 -1.78 5.81
N ILE A 109 22.44 -2.96 6.36
CA ILE A 109 21.11 -3.30 6.86
C ILE A 109 21.17 -3.41 8.37
N TRP A 110 20.31 -2.66 9.05
CA TRP A 110 20.22 -2.60 10.50
C TRP A 110 18.85 -3.07 10.98
N ASP A 111 18.83 -3.85 12.05
CA ASP A 111 17.59 -4.18 12.76
C ASP A 111 17.23 -3.03 13.70
N LEU A 112 16.03 -2.45 13.52
CA LEU A 112 15.56 -1.28 14.28
C LEU A 112 14.97 -1.62 15.66
N ASN A 113 14.86 -2.90 16.02
CA ASN A 113 14.45 -3.31 17.37
C ASN A 113 15.66 -3.42 18.30
N SER A 114 16.80 -3.87 17.77
CA SER A 114 18.05 -4.12 18.50
C SER A 114 19.16 -3.11 18.19
N TYR A 115 19.00 -2.32 17.14
CA TYR A 115 19.99 -1.40 16.58
C TYR A 115 21.31 -2.10 16.23
N GLN A 116 21.24 -3.36 15.82
CA GLN A 116 22.40 -4.16 15.41
C GLN A 116 22.50 -4.26 13.88
N LEU A 117 23.73 -4.29 13.39
CA LEU A 117 24.04 -4.50 11.98
C LEU A 117 23.73 -5.96 11.63
N VAL A 118 22.87 -6.14 10.63
CA VAL A 118 22.46 -7.46 10.12
C VAL A 118 23.36 -7.86 8.95
N HIS A 119 23.50 -6.95 7.97
CA HIS A 119 24.32 -7.19 6.77
C HIS A 119 25.09 -5.94 6.40
N ARG A 120 26.30 -6.13 5.85
CA ARG A 120 27.08 -5.10 5.18
C ARG A 120 27.53 -5.64 3.83
N MET A 121 26.91 -5.15 2.77
CA MET A 121 27.01 -5.67 1.41
C MET A 121 27.84 -4.71 0.57
N LYS A 122 28.82 -5.22 -0.18
CA LYS A 122 29.64 -4.38 -1.06
C LYS A 122 28.80 -3.91 -2.24
N SER A 123 28.62 -2.60 -2.37
CA SER A 123 28.06 -1.93 -3.55
C SER A 123 29.14 -1.87 -4.63
N ASN A 124 28.76 -1.77 -5.91
CA ASN A 124 29.76 -1.39 -6.92
C ASN A 124 30.15 0.08 -6.77
N SER A 125 29.23 0.92 -6.30
CA SER A 125 29.45 2.36 -6.25
C SER A 125 30.15 2.77 -4.97
N ASP A 126 31.37 3.28 -5.08
CA ASP A 126 32.14 3.83 -3.95
C ASP A 126 31.36 4.94 -3.23
N ASN A 127 30.67 5.80 -3.98
CA ASN A 127 29.69 6.75 -3.45
C ASN A 127 28.27 6.32 -3.82
N THR A 128 27.53 5.74 -2.88
CA THR A 128 26.15 5.27 -3.06
C THR A 128 25.17 6.37 -2.65
N LEU A 129 24.50 6.96 -3.64
CA LEU A 129 23.64 8.13 -3.48
C LEU A 129 22.15 7.80 -3.32
N ALA A 130 21.74 6.58 -3.64
CA ALA A 130 20.35 6.14 -3.62
C ALA A 130 20.19 4.77 -2.95
N ILE A 131 19.17 4.65 -2.10
CA ILE A 131 18.76 3.41 -1.45
C ILE A 131 17.24 3.31 -1.49
N ALA A 132 16.73 2.11 -1.77
CA ALA A 132 15.31 1.79 -1.64
C ALA A 132 15.14 0.42 -1.00
N LEU A 133 14.27 0.34 0.00
CA LEU A 133 13.72 -0.94 0.44
C LEU A 133 12.44 -1.22 -0.34
N SER A 134 12.31 -2.47 -0.77
CA SER A 134 11.04 -2.99 -1.27
C SER A 134 9.95 -2.79 -0.20
N SER A 135 8.72 -2.50 -0.63
CA SER A 135 7.55 -2.34 0.27
C SER A 135 7.34 -3.56 1.15
N ASP A 136 7.83 -4.68 0.66
CA ASP A 136 7.73 -5.98 1.27
C ASP A 136 8.92 -6.22 2.25
N GLY A 137 10.05 -5.51 2.12
CA GLY A 137 11.21 -5.57 3.01
C GLY A 137 12.16 -6.74 2.75
N LYS A 138 12.01 -7.51 1.65
CA LYS A 138 12.96 -8.60 1.31
C LYS A 138 14.06 -8.19 0.35
N LYS A 139 13.91 -7.09 -0.36
CA LYS A 139 14.90 -6.56 -1.29
C LYS A 139 15.34 -5.17 -0.90
N VAL A 140 16.62 -4.90 -1.07
CA VAL A 140 17.21 -3.56 -1.06
C VAL A 140 17.84 -3.33 -2.42
N ALA A 141 17.70 -2.11 -2.94
CA ALA A 141 18.38 -1.67 -4.15
C ALA A 141 19.23 -0.45 -3.83
N SER A 142 20.41 -0.36 -4.43
CA SER A 142 21.30 0.80 -4.32
C SER A 142 21.74 1.29 -5.69
N GLY A 143 22.17 2.55 -5.75
CA GLY A 143 22.79 3.13 -6.93
C GLY A 143 23.57 4.39 -6.58
N GLY A 144 24.53 4.76 -7.42
CA GLY A 144 25.39 5.92 -7.22
C GLY A 144 26.21 6.27 -8.46
N GLU A 145 27.44 6.71 -8.25
CA GLU A 145 28.38 7.19 -9.27
C GLU A 145 28.78 6.12 -10.31
N GLU A 146 28.75 4.83 -9.95
CA GLU A 146 29.07 3.74 -10.89
C GLU A 146 27.92 3.41 -11.84
N LYS A 147 26.80 4.16 -11.82
CA LYS A 147 25.74 4.11 -12.84
C LYS A 147 25.00 2.77 -12.95
N VAL A 148 25.23 1.89 -11.98
CA VAL A 148 24.67 0.55 -11.86
C VAL A 148 23.73 0.49 -10.66
N ILE A 149 22.61 -0.21 -10.82
CA ILE A 149 21.73 -0.55 -9.71
C ILE A 149 22.07 -1.96 -9.25
N ASP A 150 22.50 -2.10 -8.00
CA ASP A 150 22.67 -3.39 -7.35
C ASP A 150 21.44 -3.72 -6.50
N ILE A 151 21.07 -5.01 -6.45
CA ILE A 151 19.89 -5.47 -5.72
C ILE A 151 20.27 -6.69 -4.89
N TRP A 152 19.93 -6.67 -3.60
CA TRP A 152 20.21 -7.75 -2.66
C TRP A 152 18.95 -8.26 -1.97
N ASN A 153 19.04 -9.51 -1.50
CA ASN A 153 18.11 -10.06 -0.54
C ASN A 153 18.46 -9.56 0.87
N VAL A 154 17.52 -8.89 1.53
CA VAL A 154 17.69 -8.32 2.88
C VAL A 154 17.95 -9.39 3.95
N ASN A 155 17.42 -10.60 3.79
CA ASN A 155 17.56 -11.65 4.78
C ASN A 155 18.90 -12.39 4.65
N SER A 156 19.32 -12.72 3.43
CA SER A 156 20.56 -13.47 3.19
C SER A 156 21.78 -12.58 2.96
N GLY A 157 21.59 -11.30 2.61
CA GLY A 157 22.67 -10.40 2.20
C GLY A 157 23.21 -10.70 0.79
N GLU A 158 22.63 -11.68 0.08
CA GLU A 158 23.10 -12.10 -1.24
C GLU A 158 22.65 -11.13 -2.33
N GLN A 159 23.55 -10.85 -3.27
CA GLN A 159 23.22 -10.08 -4.45
C GLN A 159 22.34 -10.93 -5.39
N ILE A 160 21.16 -10.43 -5.72
CA ILE A 160 20.17 -11.14 -6.56
C ILE A 160 20.07 -10.57 -7.98
N ALA A 161 20.44 -9.31 -8.19
CA ALA A 161 20.44 -8.70 -9.51
C ALA A 161 21.38 -7.49 -9.59
N ARG A 162 21.68 -7.14 -10.84
CA ARG A 162 22.42 -5.95 -11.25
C ARG A 162 21.74 -5.40 -12.50
N LEU A 163 21.51 -4.09 -12.54
CA LEU A 163 20.86 -3.40 -13.65
C LEU A 163 21.80 -2.32 -14.19
N GLU A 164 22.18 -2.45 -15.45
CA GLU A 164 23.09 -1.55 -16.14
C GLU A 164 22.35 -0.79 -17.24
N GLY A 165 22.69 0.47 -17.47
CA GLY A 165 22.16 1.23 -18.60
C GLY A 165 21.98 2.73 -18.37
N HIS A 166 22.08 3.22 -17.13
CA HIS A 166 22.26 4.65 -16.89
C HIS A 166 23.64 5.10 -17.39
N GLN A 167 23.73 6.36 -17.83
CA GLN A 167 24.97 6.93 -18.40
C GLN A 167 25.66 7.91 -17.45
N ASP A 168 25.07 8.14 -16.28
CA ASP A 168 25.55 9.08 -15.26
C ASP A 168 25.00 8.65 -13.87
N ASP A 169 25.41 9.37 -12.82
CA ASP A 169 25.15 9.01 -11.43
C ASP A 169 23.68 8.77 -11.15
N ILE A 170 23.37 7.64 -10.51
CA ILE A 170 22.03 7.31 -10.06
C ILE A 170 21.74 8.09 -8.78
N THR A 171 20.70 8.91 -8.81
CA THR A 171 20.36 9.85 -7.72
C THR A 171 19.19 9.37 -6.86
N ASN A 172 18.26 8.61 -7.43
CA ASN A 172 17.14 8.04 -6.69
C ASN A 172 16.73 6.68 -7.25
N ILE A 173 16.18 5.84 -6.38
CA ILE A 173 15.64 4.52 -6.68
C ILE A 173 14.34 4.34 -5.90
N GLY A 174 13.38 3.64 -6.48
CA GLY A 174 12.17 3.20 -5.78
C GLY A 174 11.63 1.89 -6.35
N PHE A 175 11.24 0.96 -5.47
CA PHE A 175 10.58 -0.29 -5.89
C PHE A 175 9.11 -0.06 -6.21
N ILE A 176 8.70 -0.21 -7.47
CA ILE A 176 7.30 -0.06 -7.94
C ILE A 176 6.71 -1.41 -8.32
N ASP A 177 5.41 -1.41 -8.66
CA ASP A 177 4.71 -2.57 -9.22
C ASP A 177 4.98 -3.82 -8.37
N TYR A 178 4.67 -3.71 -7.09
CA TYR A 178 4.82 -4.80 -6.14
C TYR A 178 6.25 -5.35 -5.97
N ASN A 179 7.26 -4.47 -6.06
CA ASN A 179 8.69 -4.81 -5.97
C ASN A 179 9.20 -5.70 -7.10
N ARG A 180 8.44 -5.76 -8.20
CA ARG A 180 8.81 -6.43 -9.45
C ARG A 180 9.59 -5.51 -10.36
N LYS A 181 9.31 -4.21 -10.26
CA LYS A 181 10.00 -3.17 -11.01
C LYS A 181 10.74 -2.21 -10.10
N ILE A 182 11.69 -1.52 -10.69
CA ILE A 182 12.35 -0.37 -10.08
C ILE A 182 12.12 0.84 -10.96
N VAL A 183 11.85 2.00 -10.35
CA VAL A 183 12.13 3.28 -10.98
C VAL A 183 13.48 3.78 -10.50
N SER A 184 14.26 4.34 -11.41
CA SER A 184 15.46 5.10 -11.06
C SER A 184 15.56 6.39 -11.84
N THR A 185 16.27 7.33 -11.26
CA THR A 185 16.58 8.62 -11.86
C THR A 185 18.06 8.87 -11.76
N ALA A 186 18.64 9.49 -12.77
CA ALA A 186 20.07 9.75 -12.81
C ALA A 186 20.39 11.14 -13.39
N LYS A 187 21.65 11.56 -13.24
CA LYS A 187 22.18 12.79 -13.83
C LYS A 187 22.19 12.77 -15.36
N ASP A 188 22.01 11.60 -15.97
CA ASP A 188 21.83 11.40 -17.42
C ASP A 188 20.46 11.90 -17.92
N LYS A 189 19.67 12.48 -17.03
CA LYS A 189 18.34 13.08 -17.28
C LYS A 189 17.28 12.05 -17.65
N GLN A 190 17.59 10.76 -17.57
CA GLN A 190 16.63 9.71 -17.82
C GLN A 190 15.96 9.26 -16.53
N VAL A 191 14.67 8.99 -16.65
CA VAL A 191 13.97 8.11 -15.74
C VAL A 191 13.85 6.76 -16.42
N LYS A 192 14.30 5.72 -15.74
CA LYS A 192 14.24 4.34 -16.24
C LYS A 192 13.34 3.51 -15.34
N ILE A 193 12.48 2.72 -15.98
CA ILE A 193 11.69 1.68 -15.34
C ILE A 193 12.29 0.35 -15.71
N TRP A 194 12.66 -0.42 -14.70
CA TRP A 194 13.40 -1.66 -14.85
C TRP A 194 12.54 -2.85 -14.49
N ASP A 195 12.76 -3.94 -15.20
CA ASP A 195 12.39 -5.26 -14.74
C ASP A 195 13.52 -5.81 -13.87
N VAL A 196 13.23 -6.08 -12.60
CA VAL A 196 14.22 -6.64 -11.67
C VAL A 196 14.57 -8.08 -12.05
N VAL A 197 13.61 -8.85 -12.57
CA VAL A 197 13.80 -10.27 -12.91
C VAL A 197 14.42 -10.39 -14.29
N GLY A 198 13.86 -9.70 -15.29
CA GLY A 198 14.37 -9.67 -16.65
C GLY A 198 15.68 -8.89 -16.82
N LYS A 199 16.14 -8.20 -15.75
CA LYS A 199 17.36 -7.38 -15.70
C LYS A 199 17.50 -6.41 -16.87
N ARG A 200 16.39 -5.77 -17.26
CA ARG A 200 16.32 -4.91 -18.45
C ARG A 200 15.51 -3.66 -18.20
N VAL A 201 15.81 -2.63 -18.98
CA VAL A 201 14.95 -1.45 -19.07
C VAL A 201 13.67 -1.83 -19.81
N ILE A 202 12.52 -1.59 -19.19
CA ILE A 202 11.19 -1.76 -19.77
C ILE A 202 10.83 -0.51 -20.57
N TYR A 203 11.05 0.64 -19.94
CA TYR A 203 10.76 1.94 -20.50
C TYR A 203 11.76 2.95 -19.94
N SER A 204 12.18 3.88 -20.79
CA SER A 204 12.96 5.03 -20.40
C SER A 204 12.41 6.25 -21.08
N TYR A 205 12.39 7.36 -20.35
CA TYR A 205 12.07 8.64 -20.94
C TYR A 205 13.01 9.71 -20.41
N LEU A 206 13.25 10.71 -21.26
CA LEU A 206 13.96 11.90 -20.87
C LEU A 206 13.02 12.73 -19.98
N ALA A 207 13.37 12.88 -18.71
CA ALA A 207 12.77 13.96 -17.93
C ALA A 207 13.22 15.26 -18.59
N PRO A 208 12.31 16.22 -18.85
CA PRO A 208 12.71 17.48 -19.45
C PRO A 208 13.50 18.29 -18.40
N SER A 209 14.81 18.07 -18.37
CA SER A 209 15.77 18.84 -17.59
C SER A 209 16.83 19.43 -18.52
N ASN A 210 17.18 20.68 -18.29
CA ASN A 210 18.40 21.26 -18.86
C ASN A 210 19.61 20.83 -18.02
N GLU A 211 20.80 21.31 -18.35
CA GLU A 211 22.05 21.07 -17.60
C GLU A 211 22.00 21.42 -16.11
N TYR A 212 20.94 22.10 -15.62
CA TYR A 212 20.74 22.51 -14.23
C TYR A 212 19.53 21.83 -13.55
N GLY A 213 18.75 21.00 -14.27
CA GLY A 213 17.57 20.33 -13.74
C GLY A 213 17.90 18.96 -13.18
N GLU A 214 17.99 18.85 -11.86
CA GLU A 214 18.17 17.56 -11.18
C GLU A 214 16.82 16.94 -10.79
N ILE A 215 16.69 15.63 -11.01
CA ILE A 215 15.59 14.84 -10.44
C ILE A 215 15.96 14.52 -8.99
N LYS A 216 15.51 15.37 -8.06
CA LYS A 216 15.90 15.27 -6.65
C LYS A 216 15.22 14.14 -5.89
N ASN A 217 14.05 13.64 -6.35
CA ASN A 217 13.36 12.56 -5.65
C ASN A 217 12.41 11.77 -6.57
N ALA A 218 12.46 10.44 -6.48
CA ALA A 218 11.48 9.54 -7.08
C ALA A 218 10.99 8.58 -5.99
N LYS A 219 9.69 8.61 -5.69
CA LYS A 219 9.08 7.69 -4.73
C LYS A 219 8.09 6.77 -5.44
N SER A 220 8.28 5.49 -5.23
CA SER A 220 7.31 4.49 -5.63
C SER A 220 6.01 4.62 -4.86
N PHE A 221 4.89 4.41 -5.55
CA PHE A 221 3.56 4.36 -4.98
C PHE A 221 2.84 3.12 -5.49
N ASP A 222 3.03 1.96 -4.87
CA ASP A 222 2.29 0.67 -4.99
C ASP A 222 2.00 0.11 -6.42
N ASP A 223 1.54 0.92 -7.39
CA ASP A 223 1.35 0.68 -8.83
C ASP A 223 1.51 1.93 -9.75
N TYR A 224 1.92 3.07 -9.20
CA TYR A 224 2.23 4.29 -9.95
C TYR A 224 3.57 4.83 -9.47
N THR A 225 4.23 5.59 -10.34
CA THR A 225 5.47 6.27 -9.98
C THR A 225 5.15 7.73 -9.65
N ILE A 226 5.36 8.14 -8.41
CA ILE A 226 5.34 9.57 -8.06
C ILE A 226 6.74 10.10 -8.32
N LEU A 227 6.86 10.96 -9.32
CA LEU A 227 8.14 11.55 -9.69
C LEU A 227 8.09 13.05 -9.40
N ALA A 228 8.98 13.51 -8.52
CA ALA A 228 9.32 14.91 -8.47
C ALA A 228 10.13 15.22 -9.74
N LEU A 229 9.53 15.85 -10.75
CA LEU A 229 10.25 16.21 -11.97
C LEU A 229 10.41 17.72 -12.03
N THR A 230 11.60 18.21 -11.70
CA THR A 230 11.93 19.61 -11.94
C THR A 230 12.03 19.84 -13.45
N GLU A 231 11.11 20.62 -14.05
CA GLU A 231 11.08 20.89 -15.49
C GLU A 231 11.27 22.37 -15.80
N VAL A 232 12.25 22.70 -16.65
CA VAL A 232 12.49 24.09 -17.06
C VAL A 232 11.68 24.41 -18.31
N GLU A 233 10.74 25.34 -18.23
CA GLU A 233 10.14 25.92 -19.43
C GLU A 233 11.03 27.05 -19.96
N SER A 234 11.75 26.77 -21.04
CA SER A 234 12.26 27.82 -21.91
C SER A 234 11.07 28.65 -22.43
N ALA A 235 11.15 29.98 -22.36
CA ALA A 235 10.12 30.91 -22.85
C ALA A 235 10.01 30.93 -24.39
N THR A 236 9.92 29.77 -25.04
CA THR A 236 9.94 29.59 -26.50
C THR A 236 8.56 29.32 -27.10
N GLY A 237 7.50 29.84 -26.47
CA GLY A 237 6.13 29.81 -27.01
C GLY A 237 5.78 30.97 -27.95
N ASN A 238 6.67 31.93 -28.19
CA ASN A 238 6.46 32.98 -29.19
C ASN A 238 7.69 33.07 -30.09
N SER A 239 7.52 32.72 -31.36
CA SER A 239 8.50 32.90 -32.44
C SER A 239 8.73 34.38 -32.74
N ARG A 240 9.24 35.14 -31.78
CA ARG A 240 9.83 36.47 -31.97
C ARG A 240 10.68 36.81 -30.76
N LYS A 241 11.99 36.64 -30.95
CA LYS A 241 13.12 37.18 -30.17
C LYS A 241 12.71 38.08 -28.98
N ARG A 242 12.76 37.54 -27.76
CA ARG A 242 13.03 38.33 -26.57
C ARG A 242 14.09 37.62 -25.72
N ASN A 243 15.25 38.26 -25.60
CA ASN A 243 16.33 37.92 -24.70
C ASN A 243 15.87 38.10 -23.23
N GLY A 244 15.15 37.12 -22.69
CA GLY A 244 14.83 37.04 -21.27
C GLY A 244 15.52 35.83 -20.64
N PRO A 245 15.88 35.87 -19.34
CA PRO A 245 16.34 34.69 -18.64
C PRO A 245 15.26 33.59 -18.68
N PRO A 246 15.66 32.30 -18.69
CA PRO A 246 14.70 31.19 -18.66
C PRO A 246 13.76 31.30 -17.45
N VAL A 247 12.48 31.00 -17.65
CA VAL A 247 11.49 30.95 -16.56
C VAL A 247 11.48 29.53 -16.02
N TRP A 248 12.05 29.34 -14.83
CA TRP A 248 12.09 28.03 -14.18
C TRP A 248 10.69 27.65 -13.67
N LYS A 249 10.21 26.47 -14.05
CA LYS A 249 9.04 25.85 -13.42
C LYS A 249 9.52 24.69 -12.54
N TYR A 250 8.87 24.48 -11.41
CA TYR A 250 9.22 23.41 -10.49
C TYR A 250 8.00 22.51 -10.37
N ILE A 251 8.01 21.43 -11.15
CA ILE A 251 6.84 20.57 -11.38
C ILE A 251 6.96 19.28 -10.55
N ILE A 252 5.83 18.74 -10.14
CA ILE A 252 5.69 17.42 -9.53
C ILE A 252 4.78 16.63 -10.46
N LYS A 253 5.26 15.51 -11.01
CA LYS A 253 4.51 14.71 -11.98
C LYS A 253 4.21 13.33 -11.44
N PHE A 254 2.93 12.98 -11.44
CA PHE A 254 2.48 11.64 -11.16
C PHE A 254 2.44 10.90 -12.48
N LYS A 255 3.18 9.80 -12.60
CA LYS A 255 3.16 8.97 -13.80
C LYS A 255 2.70 7.56 -13.47
N ASP A 256 2.04 6.91 -14.42
CA ASP A 256 1.78 5.48 -14.32
C ASP A 256 3.02 4.64 -14.64
N ASN A 257 2.90 3.32 -14.51
CA ASN A 257 3.97 2.37 -14.81
C ASN A 257 4.32 2.28 -16.30
N GLN A 258 3.66 3.06 -17.15
CA GLN A 258 3.91 3.20 -18.59
C GLN A 258 4.53 4.57 -18.92
N GLY A 259 4.74 5.43 -17.91
CA GLY A 259 5.33 6.77 -18.07
C GLY A 259 4.33 7.86 -18.43
N ASN A 260 3.03 7.55 -18.53
CA ASN A 260 2.00 8.53 -18.84
C ASN A 260 1.76 9.45 -17.65
N THR A 261 1.72 10.76 -17.90
CA THR A 261 1.44 11.73 -16.83
C THR A 261 -0.04 11.71 -16.46
N LEU A 262 -0.32 11.44 -15.18
CA LEU A 262 -1.64 11.42 -14.58
C LEU A 262 -2.01 12.77 -13.93
N LYS A 263 -1.03 13.42 -13.30
CA LYS A 263 -1.21 14.68 -12.55
C LYS A 263 0.07 15.52 -12.58
N GLU A 264 -0.08 16.83 -12.55
CA GLU A 264 1.01 17.80 -12.46
C GLU A 264 0.71 18.88 -11.41
N PHE A 265 1.71 19.29 -10.65
CA PHE A 265 1.65 20.41 -9.70
C PHE A 265 2.88 21.29 -9.89
N ASN A 266 2.74 22.61 -9.99
CA ASN A 266 3.83 23.47 -10.48
C ASN A 266 3.99 24.81 -9.74
N GLN A 267 3.70 24.84 -8.43
CA GLN A 267 3.63 26.11 -7.70
C GLN A 267 4.91 26.51 -6.95
N HIS A 268 5.89 25.61 -6.78
CA HIS A 268 7.17 25.95 -6.15
C HIS A 268 7.94 26.99 -6.98
N ARG A 269 8.72 27.84 -6.30
CA ARG A 269 9.47 28.94 -6.94
C ARG A 269 10.97 28.67 -7.07
N GLU A 270 11.46 27.63 -6.41
CA GLU A 270 12.85 27.16 -6.47
C GLU A 270 12.87 25.61 -6.43
N PRO A 271 14.04 24.95 -6.60
CA PRO A 271 14.11 23.49 -6.67
C PRO A 271 13.41 22.79 -5.50
N ILE A 272 12.70 21.71 -5.82
CA ILE A 272 12.09 20.80 -4.85
C ILE A 272 13.19 19.87 -4.35
N THR A 273 13.35 19.74 -3.05
CA THR A 273 14.43 18.98 -2.42
C THR A 273 13.99 17.58 -1.99
N ASP A 274 12.75 17.43 -1.50
CA ASP A 274 12.21 16.15 -1.06
C ASP A 274 10.67 16.14 -1.12
N ILE A 275 10.08 14.95 -1.20
CA ILE A 275 8.65 14.71 -1.27
C ILE A 275 8.26 13.61 -0.28
N ALA A 276 7.20 13.81 0.49
CA ALA A 276 6.60 12.78 1.32
C ALA A 276 5.10 12.66 1.04
N VAL A 277 4.58 11.43 1.03
CA VAL A 277 3.16 11.15 0.78
C VAL A 277 2.57 10.53 2.02
N ALA A 278 1.39 10.99 2.42
CA ALA A 278 0.68 10.39 3.54
C ALA A 278 0.19 8.98 3.16
N ASN A 279 0.25 8.02 4.08
CA ASN A 279 -0.11 6.62 3.80
C ASN A 279 -1.58 6.42 3.40
N ASN A 280 -2.46 7.30 3.86
CA ASN A 280 -3.86 7.37 3.44
C ASN A 280 -4.06 7.87 1.99
N ARG A 281 -2.98 8.35 1.35
CA ARG A 281 -2.93 8.88 -0.01
C ARG A 281 -3.81 10.10 -0.24
N ALA A 282 -4.26 10.74 0.84
CA ALA A 282 -5.14 11.89 0.78
C ALA A 282 -4.36 13.17 0.47
N TYR A 283 -3.12 13.26 0.94
CA TYR A 283 -2.26 14.41 0.69
C TYR A 283 -0.77 14.05 0.60
N MET A 284 0.01 15.00 0.08
CA MET A 284 1.46 14.96 -0.04
C MET A 284 2.06 16.24 0.52
N ALA A 285 3.29 16.17 0.99
CA ALA A 285 4.13 17.30 1.35
C ALA A 285 5.36 17.37 0.45
N THR A 286 5.77 18.57 0.05
CA THR A 286 7.03 18.80 -0.69
C THR A 286 7.82 19.89 -0.02
N SER A 287 9.14 19.70 0.09
CA SER A 287 10.09 20.70 0.57
C SER A 287 10.85 21.32 -0.60
N SER A 288 11.22 22.59 -0.47
CA SER A 288 11.91 23.33 -1.52
C SER A 288 12.89 24.36 -0.97
N MET A 289 13.86 24.70 -1.82
CA MET A 289 14.79 25.81 -1.61
C MET A 289 14.06 27.16 -1.45
N ASP A 290 12.80 27.28 -1.90
CA ASP A 290 11.96 28.47 -1.79
C ASP A 290 11.50 28.76 -0.34
N LYS A 291 12.10 28.08 0.64
CA LYS A 291 11.84 28.17 2.07
C LYS A 291 10.43 27.74 2.45
N THR A 292 9.79 26.89 1.62
CA THR A 292 8.46 26.37 1.92
C THR A 292 8.42 24.84 1.96
N ILE A 293 7.58 24.34 2.86
CA ILE A 293 7.01 23.00 2.77
C ILE A 293 5.56 23.16 2.32
N ARG A 294 5.17 22.58 1.19
CA ARG A 294 3.81 22.70 0.65
C ARG A 294 3.03 21.43 0.80
N LEU A 295 1.75 21.57 1.17
CA LEU A 295 0.80 20.47 1.26
C LEU A 295 -0.12 20.47 0.05
N TRP A 296 -0.34 19.28 -0.52
CA TRP A 296 -1.09 19.08 -1.75
C TRP A 296 -2.19 18.06 -1.54
N ASP A 297 -3.40 18.36 -1.99
CA ASP A 297 -4.53 17.45 -2.00
C ASP A 297 -4.40 16.56 -3.24
N LEU A 298 -4.16 15.28 -3.01
CA LEU A 298 -3.98 14.32 -4.11
C LEU A 298 -5.32 13.94 -4.75
N GLU A 299 -6.43 14.00 -4.01
CA GLU A 299 -7.76 13.72 -4.57
C GLU A 299 -8.26 14.91 -5.42
N LYS A 300 -8.24 16.12 -4.85
CA LYS A 300 -8.76 17.34 -5.48
C LYS A 300 -7.76 17.99 -6.45
N LYS A 301 -6.53 17.46 -6.54
CA LYS A 301 -5.45 17.97 -7.41
C LYS A 301 -5.15 19.45 -7.19
N LYS A 302 -5.16 19.89 -5.92
CA LYS A 302 -4.92 21.30 -5.59
C LYS A 302 -3.87 21.46 -4.50
N HIS A 303 -3.14 22.57 -4.56
CA HIS A 303 -2.40 23.06 -3.41
C HIS A 303 -3.37 23.34 -2.26
N ILE A 304 -2.97 22.98 -1.05
CA ILE A 304 -3.76 23.21 0.17
C ILE A 304 -3.19 24.42 0.90
N THR A 305 -1.95 24.32 1.39
CA THR A 305 -1.31 25.33 2.22
C THR A 305 0.21 25.19 2.19
N ASN A 306 0.92 26.25 2.56
CA ASN A 306 2.37 26.28 2.66
C ASN A 306 2.82 26.62 4.08
N ILE A 307 3.76 25.83 4.58
CA ILE A 307 4.53 26.10 5.79
C ILE A 307 5.75 26.92 5.38
N VAL A 308 5.83 28.17 5.85
CA VAL A 308 6.95 29.07 5.57
C VAL A 308 8.03 28.89 6.63
N LEU A 309 9.25 28.63 6.19
CA LEU A 309 10.44 28.45 7.01
C LEU A 309 11.32 29.71 6.98
N LYS A 310 12.26 29.83 7.92
CA LYS A 310 13.24 30.93 7.94
C LYS A 310 14.37 30.72 6.94
N ASP A 311 14.68 29.46 6.65
CA ASP A 311 15.70 29.03 5.69
C ASP A 311 15.11 27.96 4.75
N ARG A 312 15.88 27.51 3.76
CA ARG A 312 15.50 26.47 2.78
C ARG A 312 14.94 25.23 3.47
N ALA A 313 13.94 24.60 2.86
CA ALA A 313 13.48 23.29 3.32
C ALA A 313 14.30 22.22 2.61
N ARG A 314 14.96 21.31 3.34
CA ARG A 314 15.86 20.30 2.75
C ARG A 314 15.24 18.91 2.64
N GLY A 315 14.50 18.48 3.65
CA GLY A 315 13.85 17.18 3.69
C GLY A 315 12.45 17.26 4.30
N VAL A 316 11.60 16.29 3.98
CA VAL A 316 10.25 16.19 4.52
C VAL A 316 9.83 14.74 4.72
N ALA A 317 9.17 14.46 5.83
CA ALA A 317 8.59 13.15 6.12
C ALA A 317 7.19 13.29 6.73
N ILE A 318 6.32 12.33 6.44
CA ILE A 318 5.00 12.23 7.03
C ILE A 318 4.94 10.89 7.75
N ASN A 319 4.44 10.89 8.99
CA ASN A 319 4.32 9.66 9.76
C ASN A 319 3.19 8.77 9.22
N LYS A 320 3.14 7.52 9.67
CA LYS A 320 2.18 6.53 9.15
C LYS A 320 0.72 6.92 9.31
N SER A 321 0.36 7.62 10.38
CA SER A 321 -1.02 8.09 10.60
C SER A 321 -1.38 9.31 9.72
N GLY A 322 -0.40 9.98 9.11
CA GLY A 322 -0.60 11.18 8.31
C GLY A 322 -0.92 12.41 9.15
N HIS A 323 -0.69 12.36 10.46
CA HIS A 323 -1.01 13.45 11.40
C HIS A 323 0.21 14.25 11.82
N ILE A 324 1.42 13.69 11.68
CA ILE A 324 2.66 14.37 12.01
C ILE A 324 3.51 14.49 10.76
N LEU A 325 4.01 15.69 10.55
CA LEU A 325 4.96 16.02 9.51
C LEU A 325 6.27 16.49 10.14
N ALA A 326 7.38 15.94 9.69
CA ALA A 326 8.72 16.42 9.99
C ALA A 326 9.28 17.14 8.77
N GLY A 327 9.92 18.28 8.98
CA GLY A 327 10.64 19.02 7.95
C GLY A 327 12.02 19.44 8.44
N ILE A 328 12.98 19.53 7.53
CA ILE A 328 14.33 20.06 7.83
C ILE A 328 14.38 21.52 7.35
N GLU A 329 14.58 22.46 8.27
CA GLU A 329 14.86 23.87 7.99
C GLU A 329 16.39 24.09 7.97
N GLY A 330 16.88 24.72 6.89
CA GLY A 330 18.31 24.88 6.66
C GLY A 330 18.97 23.54 6.39
N ASP A 331 20.08 23.29 7.07
CA ASP A 331 20.83 22.05 6.95
C ASP A 331 20.82 21.23 8.26
N ASP A 332 20.34 21.74 9.39
CA ASP A 332 20.54 21.12 10.71
C ASP A 332 19.26 21.05 11.58
N ARG A 333 18.23 21.85 11.30
CA ARG A 333 17.07 21.96 12.20
C ARG A 333 15.90 21.07 11.77
N ILE A 334 15.50 20.12 12.61
CA ILE A 334 14.28 19.34 12.43
C ILE A 334 13.11 20.10 13.07
N LYS A 335 12.01 20.28 12.34
CA LYS A 335 10.75 20.86 12.82
C LYS A 335 9.61 19.86 12.69
N LEU A 336 8.80 19.75 13.74
CA LEU A 336 7.60 18.94 13.77
C LEU A 336 6.35 19.80 13.66
N TYR A 337 5.41 19.32 12.85
CA TYR A 337 4.11 19.93 12.63
C TYR A 337 3.01 18.89 12.83
N GLN A 338 1.96 19.30 13.55
CA GLN A 338 0.74 18.53 13.70
C GLN A 338 -0.22 18.94 12.58
N ILE A 339 -0.53 18.03 11.68
CA ILE A 339 -1.52 18.22 10.63
C ILE A 339 -2.92 18.03 11.23
N LYS A 340 -3.79 19.01 10.97
CA LYS A 340 -5.19 19.04 11.40
C LYS A 340 -6.10 19.01 10.19
N ASN A 341 -7.14 18.20 10.28
CA ASN A 341 -8.27 18.30 9.36
C ASN A 341 -9.27 19.32 9.92
N SER A 342 -9.66 20.32 9.13
CA SER A 342 -10.57 21.41 9.55
C SER A 342 -12.00 20.97 9.89
N PHE A 343 -12.29 19.66 9.83
CA PHE A 343 -13.61 19.09 10.11
C PHE A 343 -13.61 17.96 11.16
N ASP A 344 -12.61 17.86 12.04
CA ASP A 344 -12.69 16.97 13.20
C ASP A 344 -13.19 17.73 14.45
N PRO A 345 -14.49 17.67 14.81
CA PRO A 345 -15.03 18.37 15.97
C PRO A 345 -14.67 17.65 17.28
N THR A 346 -14.09 16.45 17.22
CA THR A 346 -13.83 15.63 18.42
C THR A 346 -12.63 16.09 19.24
N LEU A 347 -11.87 17.09 18.76
CA LEU A 347 -10.70 17.62 19.47
C LEU A 347 -10.93 18.92 20.25
N LYS A 348 -12.14 19.48 20.30
CA LYS A 348 -12.44 20.61 21.18
C LYS A 348 -12.97 20.11 22.54
N SER A 349 -12.21 20.42 23.59
CA SER A 349 -12.51 20.38 25.02
C SER A 349 -12.89 19.03 25.66
N SER A 350 -11.87 18.34 26.19
CA SER A 350 -12.05 17.43 27.33
C SER A 350 -11.99 18.24 28.63
N THR A 351 -13.11 18.84 29.02
CA THR A 351 -13.35 19.26 30.41
C THR A 351 -14.79 18.96 30.77
N THR A 352 -14.96 18.27 31.89
CA THR A 352 -16.21 17.93 32.59
C THR A 352 -17.21 17.06 31.83
N ALA A 353 -17.09 15.76 32.08
CA ALA A 353 -18.18 14.80 31.87
C ALA A 353 -19.37 15.19 32.75
N SER A 354 -20.46 15.63 32.13
CA SER A 354 -21.80 15.48 32.69
C SER A 354 -22.53 14.46 31.82
N ALA A 355 -23.15 13.49 32.47
CA ALA A 355 -23.89 12.42 31.84
C ALA A 355 -25.03 13.00 31.00
N GLN A 356 -24.86 13.03 29.69
CA GLN A 356 -25.96 13.21 28.75
C GLN A 356 -26.21 11.88 28.04
N SER A 357 -27.47 11.46 28.16
CA SER A 357 -28.08 10.29 27.54
C SER A 357 -27.64 10.12 26.08
N VAL A 358 -26.91 9.04 25.81
CA VAL A 358 -26.61 8.61 24.45
C VAL A 358 -27.91 8.17 23.80
N THR A 359 -28.52 9.06 23.03
CA THR A 359 -29.55 8.70 22.07
C THR A 359 -28.95 7.75 21.05
N ASN A 360 -29.58 6.60 20.87
CA ASN A 360 -29.29 5.55 19.89
C ASN A 360 -28.89 6.12 18.52
N SER A 361 -27.59 6.26 18.25
CA SER A 361 -27.10 6.30 16.87
C SER A 361 -26.79 4.86 16.45
N SER A 362 -27.64 4.33 15.58
CA SER A 362 -27.41 3.03 14.94
C SER A 362 -26.19 3.17 14.03
N THR A 363 -25.09 2.50 14.32
CA THR A 363 -24.06 2.25 13.29
C THR A 363 -24.75 1.53 12.14
N PRO A 364 -24.89 2.14 10.95
CA PRO A 364 -25.73 1.56 9.92
C PRO A 364 -25.01 0.36 9.31
N TRP A 365 -25.79 -0.67 8.99
CA TRP A 365 -25.43 -1.70 8.01
C TRP A 365 -24.87 -1.05 6.73
N TYR A 366 -24.19 -1.82 5.87
CA TYR A 366 -23.63 -1.27 4.62
C TYR A 366 -24.66 -0.41 3.90
N LYS A 367 -24.30 0.85 3.62
CA LYS A 367 -25.21 1.77 2.93
C LYS A 367 -25.46 1.28 1.51
N LYS A 368 -24.40 0.80 0.85
CA LYS A 368 -24.47 0.06 -0.42
C LYS A 368 -23.49 -1.10 -0.39
N ALA A 369 -23.81 -2.16 -1.13
CA ALA A 369 -22.92 -3.29 -1.35
C ALA A 369 -22.78 -3.52 -2.85
N TYR A 370 -21.55 -3.58 -3.34
CA TYR A 370 -21.22 -3.80 -4.74
C TYR A 370 -20.55 -5.15 -4.91
N ALA A 371 -20.82 -5.85 -6.01
CA ALA A 371 -20.09 -7.06 -6.35
C ALA A 371 -19.68 -7.07 -7.83
N ILE A 372 -18.51 -7.62 -8.12
CA ILE A 372 -18.09 -8.04 -9.46
C ILE A 372 -18.02 -9.55 -9.43
N VAL A 373 -18.73 -10.20 -10.33
CA VAL A 373 -18.84 -11.65 -10.40
C VAL A 373 -18.43 -12.11 -11.79
N VAL A 374 -17.32 -12.83 -11.85
CA VAL A 374 -16.68 -13.27 -13.09
C VAL A 374 -16.75 -14.79 -13.19
N GLY A 375 -17.18 -15.32 -14.33
CA GLY A 375 -17.23 -16.75 -14.60
C GLY A 375 -16.81 -17.08 -16.03
N ILE A 376 -15.82 -17.94 -16.22
CA ILE A 376 -15.25 -18.22 -17.55
C ILE A 376 -15.12 -19.73 -17.80
N ASN A 377 -15.97 -20.24 -18.68
CA ASN A 377 -15.94 -21.63 -19.15
C ASN A 377 -15.10 -21.80 -20.42
N HIS A 378 -15.13 -20.79 -21.28
CA HIS A 378 -14.52 -20.81 -22.59
C HIS A 378 -13.51 -19.68 -22.70
N TYR A 379 -12.33 -19.97 -23.24
CA TYR A 379 -11.26 -19.02 -23.46
C TYR A 379 -11.03 -18.85 -24.95
N LYS A 380 -10.62 -17.65 -25.38
CA LYS A 380 -10.27 -17.37 -26.78
C LYS A 380 -9.15 -18.29 -27.26
N ARG A 381 -8.17 -18.56 -26.39
CA ARG A 381 -7.09 -19.50 -26.66
C ARG A 381 -7.57 -20.94 -26.59
N LEU A 382 -7.51 -21.64 -27.72
CA LEU A 382 -8.00 -23.02 -27.85
C LEU A 382 -7.19 -24.07 -27.07
N SER A 383 -5.95 -23.75 -26.69
CA SER A 383 -5.11 -24.69 -25.91
C SER A 383 -5.41 -24.69 -24.41
N LEU A 384 -6.20 -23.74 -23.90
CA LEU A 384 -6.68 -23.77 -22.52
C LEU A 384 -7.88 -24.73 -22.42
N PRO A 385 -7.89 -25.68 -21.46
CA PRO A 385 -9.00 -26.59 -21.27
C PRO A 385 -10.31 -25.84 -21.00
N ARG A 386 -11.42 -26.32 -21.56
CA ARG A 386 -12.74 -25.75 -21.26
C ARG A 386 -13.18 -26.19 -19.86
N LEU A 387 -13.76 -25.26 -19.11
CA LEU A 387 -14.41 -25.55 -17.83
C LEU A 387 -15.91 -25.74 -18.05
N SER A 388 -16.55 -26.54 -17.21
CA SER A 388 -18.00 -26.80 -17.28
C SER A 388 -18.80 -25.94 -16.29
N ASN A 389 -18.22 -25.61 -15.13
CA ASN A 389 -19.00 -25.12 -13.97
C ASN A 389 -18.79 -23.64 -13.66
N ALA A 390 -17.69 -23.01 -14.09
CA ALA A 390 -17.31 -21.66 -13.66
C ALA A 390 -18.37 -20.58 -13.95
N VAL A 391 -19.02 -20.62 -15.12
CA VAL A 391 -20.14 -19.70 -15.42
C VAL A 391 -21.36 -20.00 -14.55
N ASN A 392 -21.64 -21.28 -14.27
CA ASN A 392 -22.76 -21.67 -13.43
C ASN A 392 -22.54 -21.25 -11.97
N ASP A 393 -21.34 -21.48 -11.45
CA ASP A 393 -20.86 -21.02 -10.15
C ASP A 393 -21.06 -19.50 -10.00
N ALA A 394 -20.55 -18.74 -10.97
CA ALA A 394 -20.67 -17.28 -10.97
C ALA A 394 -22.13 -16.81 -11.05
N ARG A 395 -23.00 -17.47 -11.81
CA ARG A 395 -24.44 -17.11 -11.87
C ARG A 395 -25.17 -17.36 -10.56
N SER A 396 -24.90 -18.48 -9.90
CA SER A 396 -25.50 -18.78 -8.59
C SER A 396 -25.03 -17.80 -7.53
N VAL A 397 -23.73 -17.49 -7.50
CA VAL A 397 -23.16 -16.47 -6.58
C VAL A 397 -23.77 -15.09 -6.85
N ALA A 398 -23.87 -14.66 -8.11
CA ALA A 398 -24.48 -13.38 -8.44
C ALA A 398 -25.94 -13.29 -8.01
N SER A 399 -26.71 -14.36 -8.22
CA SER A 399 -28.13 -14.46 -7.80
C SER A 399 -28.27 -14.35 -6.28
N LEU A 400 -27.45 -15.09 -5.54
CA LEU A 400 -27.39 -15.03 -4.08
C LEU A 400 -27.05 -13.61 -3.60
N LEU A 401 -26.00 -12.99 -4.15
CA LEU A 401 -25.56 -11.65 -3.73
C LEU A 401 -26.64 -10.59 -4.00
N ARG A 402 -27.34 -10.67 -5.14
CA ARG A 402 -28.51 -9.80 -5.41
C ARG A 402 -29.60 -9.99 -4.38
N ALA A 403 -29.93 -11.23 -4.02
CA ALA A 403 -30.91 -11.51 -2.98
C ALA A 403 -30.50 -10.94 -1.60
N LYS A 404 -29.20 -10.76 -1.35
CA LYS A 404 -28.65 -10.08 -0.17
C LYS A 404 -28.47 -8.55 -0.33
N GLY A 405 -28.91 -7.97 -1.44
CA GLY A 405 -28.92 -6.52 -1.68
C GLY A 405 -27.65 -5.96 -2.33
N PHE A 406 -26.79 -6.80 -2.91
CA PHE A 406 -25.65 -6.33 -3.67
C PHE A 406 -26.06 -5.83 -5.06
N SER A 407 -25.47 -4.72 -5.50
CA SER A 407 -25.44 -4.31 -6.90
C SER A 407 -24.33 -5.09 -7.62
N VAL A 408 -24.71 -6.03 -8.48
CA VAL A 408 -23.77 -6.99 -9.09
C VAL A 408 -23.47 -6.63 -10.54
N ILE A 409 -22.17 -6.53 -10.87
CA ILE A 409 -21.64 -6.49 -12.24
C ILE A 409 -21.23 -7.92 -12.61
N GLU A 410 -21.82 -8.46 -13.68
CA GLU A 410 -21.57 -9.82 -14.14
C GLU A 410 -20.75 -9.82 -15.42
N LEU A 411 -19.68 -10.63 -15.45
CA LEU A 411 -18.81 -10.80 -16.62
C LEU A 411 -18.64 -12.29 -16.91
N TYR A 412 -19.17 -12.75 -18.04
CA TYR A 412 -19.16 -14.17 -18.40
C TYR A 412 -18.50 -14.42 -19.77
N ASN A 413 -17.65 -15.43 -19.86
CA ASN A 413 -16.98 -15.87 -21.10
C ASN A 413 -16.42 -14.68 -21.89
N GLU A 414 -16.84 -14.48 -23.15
CA GLU A 414 -16.40 -13.40 -24.05
C GLU A 414 -16.55 -11.98 -23.48
N ASN A 415 -17.41 -11.78 -22.49
CA ASN A 415 -17.57 -10.51 -21.80
C ASN A 415 -16.57 -10.31 -20.66
N ALA A 416 -15.87 -11.36 -20.23
CA ALA A 416 -14.87 -11.37 -19.16
C ALA A 416 -13.43 -11.17 -19.70
N THR A 417 -13.28 -10.23 -20.63
CA THR A 417 -11.95 -9.76 -21.10
C THR A 417 -11.23 -9.03 -19.98
N LYS A 418 -9.89 -8.98 -20.04
CA LYS A 418 -9.06 -8.27 -19.08
C LYS A 418 -9.52 -6.82 -18.86
N ASP A 419 -9.72 -6.07 -19.93
CA ASP A 419 -10.09 -4.65 -19.85
C ASP A 419 -11.44 -4.44 -19.17
N ARG A 420 -12.44 -5.28 -19.48
CA ARG A 420 -13.76 -5.21 -18.83
C ARG A 420 -13.73 -5.55 -17.35
N ILE A 421 -12.88 -6.50 -16.93
CA ILE A 421 -12.68 -6.82 -15.51
C ILE A 421 -12.06 -5.60 -14.80
N LEU A 422 -11.03 -4.99 -15.38
CA LEU A 422 -10.38 -3.80 -14.83
C LEU A 422 -11.31 -2.58 -14.82
N ASP A 423 -12.13 -2.40 -15.85
CA ASP A 423 -13.09 -1.30 -15.93
C ASP A 423 -14.23 -1.46 -14.91
N ALA A 424 -14.67 -2.69 -14.63
CA ALA A 424 -15.61 -2.95 -13.55
C ALA A 424 -15.02 -2.55 -12.17
N LEU A 425 -13.75 -2.90 -11.92
CA LEU A 425 -13.03 -2.49 -10.70
C LEU A 425 -12.90 -0.96 -10.61
N LYS A 426 -12.53 -0.28 -11.70
CA LYS A 426 -12.48 1.19 -11.77
C LYS A 426 -13.85 1.81 -11.50
N LYS A 427 -14.93 1.25 -12.04
CA LYS A 427 -16.29 1.74 -11.83
C LYS A 427 -16.68 1.69 -10.35
N ILE A 428 -16.42 0.58 -9.65
CA ILE A 428 -16.67 0.49 -8.20
C ILE A 428 -15.83 1.52 -7.44
N LYS A 429 -14.54 1.66 -7.78
CA LYS A 429 -13.65 2.65 -7.17
C LYS A 429 -14.22 4.08 -7.26
N GLN A 430 -14.86 4.43 -8.38
CA GLN A 430 -15.45 5.75 -8.59
C GLN A 430 -16.73 6.00 -7.79
N VAL A 431 -17.56 4.97 -7.58
CA VAL A 431 -18.90 5.12 -6.99
C VAL A 431 -19.00 4.74 -5.51
N ALA A 432 -18.05 3.96 -5.00
CA ALA A 432 -18.05 3.52 -3.61
C ALA A 432 -17.75 4.66 -2.63
N SER A 433 -18.21 4.50 -1.39
CA SER A 433 -17.95 5.40 -0.27
C SER A 433 -17.53 4.63 0.99
N PRO A 434 -16.96 5.28 2.02
CA PRO A 434 -16.52 4.61 3.25
C PRO A 434 -17.64 3.93 4.07
N SER A 435 -18.92 4.12 3.71
CA SER A 435 -20.05 3.40 4.31
C SER A 435 -20.46 2.13 3.54
N ASP A 436 -19.75 1.81 2.46
CA ASP A 436 -20.14 0.75 1.51
C ASP A 436 -19.23 -0.49 1.63
N ALA A 437 -19.71 -1.59 1.06
CA ALA A 437 -18.97 -2.84 0.89
C ALA A 437 -18.72 -3.16 -0.60
N SER A 438 -17.61 -3.83 -0.89
CA SER A 438 -17.26 -4.31 -2.23
C SER A 438 -16.79 -5.76 -2.17
N LEU A 439 -17.28 -6.60 -3.09
CA LEU A 439 -16.90 -8.01 -3.20
C LEU A 439 -16.46 -8.34 -4.63
N PHE A 440 -15.30 -8.95 -4.81
CA PHE A 440 -14.87 -9.52 -6.07
C PHE A 440 -14.92 -11.04 -6.00
N TYR A 441 -15.62 -11.67 -6.94
CA TYR A 441 -15.69 -13.12 -7.07
C TYR A 441 -15.24 -13.53 -8.47
N PHE A 442 -14.34 -14.51 -8.56
CA PHE A 442 -13.87 -15.07 -9.82
C PHE A 442 -13.94 -16.59 -9.80
N ALA A 443 -14.52 -17.17 -10.84
CA ALA A 443 -14.45 -18.59 -11.16
C ALA A 443 -13.87 -18.78 -12.56
N GLY A 444 -12.78 -19.55 -12.67
CA GLY A 444 -12.09 -19.75 -13.93
C GLY A 444 -10.71 -20.40 -13.77
N HIS A 445 -9.87 -20.30 -14.81
CA HIS A 445 -8.48 -20.72 -14.76
C HIS A 445 -7.65 -19.68 -14.02
N GLY A 446 -6.70 -20.19 -13.26
CA GLY A 446 -5.59 -19.42 -12.75
C GLY A 446 -4.28 -20.15 -13.03
N ASP A 447 -3.18 -19.42 -12.96
CA ASP A 447 -1.85 -19.97 -13.20
C ASP A 447 -0.84 -19.37 -12.23
N GLY A 448 0.29 -20.06 -12.06
CA GLY A 448 1.37 -19.67 -11.16
C GLY A 448 2.69 -19.52 -11.91
N VAL A 449 3.22 -18.30 -11.98
CA VAL A 449 4.53 -18.06 -12.59
C VAL A 449 5.59 -18.02 -11.50
N SER A 450 6.61 -18.88 -11.60
CA SER A 450 7.77 -18.89 -10.71
C SER A 450 8.90 -18.04 -11.31
N GLY A 451 9.36 -17.01 -10.59
CA GLY A 451 10.59 -16.32 -10.94
C GLY A 451 11.83 -17.16 -10.61
N HIS A 452 12.99 -16.84 -11.20
CA HIS A 452 14.26 -17.55 -11.01
C HIS A 452 14.72 -17.64 -9.54
N ASN A 453 14.19 -16.79 -8.64
CA ASN A 453 14.50 -16.78 -7.21
C ASN A 453 13.42 -17.45 -6.34
N GLY A 454 12.54 -18.28 -6.92
CA GLY A 454 11.51 -19.03 -6.20
C GLY A 454 10.28 -18.23 -5.75
N VAL A 455 10.19 -16.93 -6.08
CA VAL A 455 8.98 -16.13 -5.85
C VAL A 455 7.91 -16.54 -6.87
N ARG A 456 6.79 -17.07 -6.38
CA ARG A 456 5.63 -17.45 -7.20
C ARG A 456 4.55 -16.39 -7.13
N GLU A 457 4.16 -15.83 -8.28
CA GLU A 457 3.01 -14.94 -8.42
C GLU A 457 1.84 -15.74 -9.03
N GLY A 458 0.63 -15.52 -8.49
CA GLY A 458 -0.58 -16.15 -8.99
C GLY A 458 -1.33 -15.20 -9.93
N TYR A 459 -2.01 -15.76 -10.92
CA TYR A 459 -2.77 -15.01 -11.92
C TYR A 459 -4.16 -15.57 -12.06
N ILE A 460 -5.14 -14.69 -12.25
CA ILE A 460 -6.42 -15.07 -12.87
C ILE A 460 -6.29 -14.88 -14.38
N LEU A 461 -6.87 -15.80 -15.16
CA LEU A 461 -6.83 -15.74 -16.62
C LEU A 461 -8.16 -15.16 -17.13
N PRO A 462 -8.16 -13.99 -17.79
CA PRO A 462 -9.32 -13.46 -18.49
C PRO A 462 -9.63 -14.26 -19.77
N PHE A 463 -10.79 -14.02 -20.36
CA PHE A 463 -11.24 -14.69 -21.59
C PHE A 463 -10.25 -14.59 -22.75
N ASP A 464 -9.65 -13.41 -22.90
CA ASP A 464 -8.74 -13.00 -23.96
C ASP A 464 -7.26 -13.29 -23.62
N PHE A 465 -6.99 -14.14 -22.63
CA PHE A 465 -5.64 -14.58 -22.31
C PHE A 465 -4.96 -15.27 -23.51
N ASP A 466 -3.74 -14.85 -23.83
CA ASP A 466 -3.03 -15.24 -25.08
C ASP A 466 -1.51 -15.45 -24.88
N SER A 467 -0.98 -15.45 -23.65
CA SER A 467 0.47 -15.62 -23.40
C SER A 467 0.87 -17.09 -23.28
N ASP A 468 1.94 -17.53 -23.97
CA ASP A 468 2.40 -18.93 -23.98
C ASP A 468 2.68 -19.54 -22.60
N LEU A 469 1.88 -20.54 -22.20
CA LEU A 469 2.01 -21.22 -20.89
C LEU A 469 3.29 -22.05 -20.76
N ASN A 470 3.89 -22.46 -21.88
CA ASN A 470 5.01 -23.41 -21.92
C ASN A 470 6.35 -22.80 -22.35
N SER A 471 6.45 -21.47 -22.50
CA SER A 471 7.76 -20.88 -22.82
C SER A 471 8.60 -20.81 -21.55
N PRO A 472 9.78 -21.47 -21.50
CA PRO A 472 10.69 -21.45 -20.35
C PRO A 472 11.26 -20.05 -20.05
N ASN A 473 11.00 -19.08 -20.94
CA ASN A 473 11.37 -17.67 -20.83
C ASN A 473 10.15 -16.74 -20.63
N THR A 474 9.00 -17.23 -20.14
CA THR A 474 7.85 -16.37 -19.86
C THR A 474 8.08 -15.48 -18.64
N ASP A 475 8.72 -14.37 -18.92
CA ASP A 475 8.88 -13.21 -18.05
C ASP A 475 7.52 -12.79 -17.49
N VAL A 476 7.46 -12.46 -16.20
CA VAL A 476 6.26 -11.99 -15.48
C VAL A 476 5.55 -10.87 -16.25
N MET A 477 6.31 -10.02 -16.96
CA MET A 477 5.81 -8.93 -17.82
C MET A 477 5.02 -9.38 -19.04
N TYR A 478 5.38 -10.51 -19.67
CA TYR A 478 4.61 -11.05 -20.80
C TYR A 478 3.32 -11.69 -20.34
N TYR A 479 3.32 -12.24 -19.12
CA TYR A 479 2.13 -12.77 -18.48
C TYR A 479 1.16 -11.65 -18.08
N ASP A 480 1.67 -10.55 -17.52
CA ASP A 480 0.92 -9.35 -17.15
C ASP A 480 0.24 -8.63 -18.33
N LYS A 481 0.63 -8.90 -19.59
CA LYS A 481 -0.07 -8.34 -20.75
C LYS A 481 -1.47 -8.93 -20.93
N SER A 482 -1.63 -10.24 -20.74
CA SER A 482 -2.87 -10.94 -21.05
C SER A 482 -3.58 -11.54 -19.83
N ALA A 483 -2.91 -11.63 -18.67
CA ALA A 483 -3.49 -12.05 -17.40
C ALA A 483 -3.60 -10.90 -16.39
N ILE A 484 -4.25 -11.15 -15.25
CA ILE A 484 -4.31 -10.23 -14.11
C ILE A 484 -3.65 -10.91 -12.91
N SER A 485 -2.55 -10.37 -12.40
CA SER A 485 -1.93 -10.90 -11.19
C SER A 485 -2.86 -10.72 -9.99
N ILE A 486 -2.89 -11.71 -9.09
CA ILE A 486 -3.74 -11.67 -7.91
C ILE A 486 -3.32 -10.51 -7.00
N SER A 487 -2.02 -10.21 -6.92
CA SER A 487 -1.50 -9.02 -6.23
C SER A 487 -2.14 -7.72 -6.75
N SER A 488 -2.17 -7.52 -8.07
CA SER A 488 -2.82 -6.34 -8.67
C SER A 488 -4.32 -6.32 -8.41
N LEU A 489 -4.99 -7.47 -8.52
CA LEU A 489 -6.44 -7.59 -8.28
C LEU A 489 -6.84 -7.20 -6.86
N VAL A 490 -6.12 -7.72 -5.86
CA VAL A 490 -6.34 -7.38 -4.45
C VAL A 490 -6.17 -5.87 -4.26
N MET A 491 -5.20 -5.26 -4.94
CA MET A 491 -4.93 -3.84 -4.84
C MET A 491 -5.95 -2.95 -5.52
N TYR A 492 -6.42 -3.30 -6.71
CA TYR A 492 -7.57 -2.65 -7.31
C TYR A 492 -8.78 -2.69 -6.38
N SER A 493 -8.96 -3.80 -5.65
CA SER A 493 -10.01 -3.94 -4.65
C SER A 493 -9.78 -3.04 -3.42
N ARG A 494 -8.52 -2.93 -2.95
CA ARG A 494 -8.09 -2.04 -1.84
C ARG A 494 -8.25 -0.56 -2.12
N ASP A 495 -8.05 -0.16 -3.38
CA ASP A 495 -8.06 1.23 -3.84
C ASP A 495 -9.49 1.77 -4.08
N THR A 496 -10.51 0.95 -3.79
CA THR A 496 -11.89 1.42 -3.69
C THR A 496 -12.09 2.23 -2.40
N LYS A 497 -13.04 3.17 -2.43
CA LYS A 497 -13.45 3.91 -1.22
C LYS A 497 -14.32 3.06 -0.27
N ALA A 498 -14.69 1.83 -0.65
CA ALA A 498 -15.44 0.91 0.20
C ALA A 498 -14.61 0.54 1.43
N LYS A 499 -15.27 0.48 2.59
CA LYS A 499 -14.60 0.18 3.85
C LYS A 499 -14.47 -1.33 4.08
N HIS A 500 -15.41 -2.11 3.57
CA HIS A 500 -15.43 -3.55 3.72
C HIS A 500 -15.21 -4.20 2.36
N ILE A 501 -14.08 -4.87 2.20
CA ILE A 501 -13.61 -5.41 0.92
C ILE A 501 -13.43 -6.93 1.04
N GLY A 502 -14.08 -7.68 0.15
CA GLY A 502 -13.93 -9.13 0.03
C GLY A 502 -13.40 -9.51 -1.36
N VAL A 503 -12.51 -10.51 -1.41
CA VAL A 503 -12.01 -11.11 -2.66
C VAL A 503 -12.11 -12.63 -2.52
N ILE A 504 -12.81 -13.28 -3.44
CA ILE A 504 -13.03 -14.74 -3.47
C ILE A 504 -12.57 -15.27 -4.82
N LEU A 505 -11.59 -16.18 -4.82
CA LEU A 505 -10.99 -16.72 -6.02
C LEU A 505 -11.17 -18.24 -6.08
N ASP A 506 -12.06 -18.68 -6.96
CA ASP A 506 -12.33 -20.07 -7.29
C ASP A 506 -11.58 -20.45 -8.58
N SER A 507 -10.25 -20.56 -8.46
CA SER A 507 -9.37 -20.89 -9.59
C SER A 507 -8.15 -21.67 -9.15
N CYS A 508 -7.59 -22.50 -10.04
CA CYS A 508 -6.30 -23.14 -9.84
C CYS A 508 -5.22 -22.12 -9.50
N PHE A 509 -4.21 -22.54 -8.73
CA PHE A 509 -3.08 -21.70 -8.30
C PHE A 509 -3.44 -20.42 -7.53
N SER A 510 -4.72 -20.15 -7.25
CA SER A 510 -5.16 -19.01 -6.44
C SER A 510 -4.57 -19.03 -5.02
N GLY A 511 -4.24 -20.20 -4.48
CA GLY A 511 -3.51 -20.33 -3.22
C GLY A 511 -2.10 -19.69 -3.23
N LEU A 512 -1.48 -19.51 -4.40
CA LEU A 512 -0.22 -18.76 -4.50
C LEU A 512 -0.40 -17.29 -4.08
N ALA A 513 -1.62 -16.74 -4.17
CA ALA A 513 -1.93 -15.42 -3.61
C ALA A 513 -1.64 -15.30 -2.12
N MET A 514 -1.69 -16.41 -1.38
CA MET A 514 -1.41 -16.45 0.06
C MET A 514 0.06 -16.72 0.39
N GLN A 515 0.87 -17.07 -0.62
CA GLN A 515 2.33 -17.19 -0.53
C GLN A 515 3.03 -15.96 -1.11
N SER A 516 2.34 -15.21 -1.97
CA SER A 516 2.68 -13.88 -2.43
C SER A 516 2.92 -12.96 -1.23
N LYS A 517 3.91 -12.07 -1.33
CA LYS A 517 4.42 -11.31 -0.19
C LYS A 517 3.41 -10.30 0.38
N TYR A 518 2.33 -10.01 -0.33
CA TYR A 518 1.18 -9.26 0.20
C TYR A 518 0.44 -10.03 1.30
N ALA A 519 0.63 -11.36 1.37
CA ALA A 519 0.17 -12.23 2.43
C ALA A 519 0.97 -12.14 3.76
N THR A 520 2.11 -11.44 3.81
CA THR A 520 3.09 -11.57 4.94
C THR A 520 2.80 -10.79 6.24
N LYS A 521 1.53 -10.52 6.54
CA LYS A 521 1.07 -10.43 7.94
C LYS A 521 0.02 -11.50 8.15
N SER A 522 0.49 -12.70 8.47
CA SER A 522 -0.25 -13.52 9.42
C SER A 522 -0.22 -12.69 10.72
N LEU A 523 -1.34 -12.03 11.05
CA LEU A 523 -1.65 -11.94 12.47
C LEU A 523 -1.62 -13.39 12.91
N ALA A 524 -0.61 -13.72 13.75
CA ALA A 524 -0.42 -15.05 14.32
C ALA A 524 -1.80 -15.63 14.52
N SER A 525 -2.06 -16.79 13.88
CA SER A 525 -3.34 -17.50 13.93
C SER A 525 -3.98 -17.15 15.25
N ALA A 526 -5.02 -16.29 15.22
CA ALA A 526 -5.74 -15.97 16.45
C ALA A 526 -5.99 -17.34 17.05
N SER A 527 -5.45 -17.56 18.27
CA SER A 527 -5.45 -18.89 18.84
C SER A 527 -6.87 -19.39 18.66
N ALA A 528 -7.09 -20.63 18.22
CA ALA A 528 -8.44 -21.15 17.98
C ALA A 528 -9.36 -21.02 19.22
N LYS A 529 -8.82 -20.57 20.36
CA LYS A 529 -9.51 -20.21 21.59
C LYS A 529 -10.14 -18.81 21.58
N ASP A 530 -9.67 -17.83 20.80
CA ASP A 530 -10.18 -16.44 20.79
C ASP A 530 -11.12 -16.13 19.61
N LEU A 531 -11.30 -17.10 18.71
CA LEU A 531 -12.25 -17.02 17.60
C LEU A 531 -13.62 -17.51 18.08
N ASP A 532 -14.68 -16.77 17.77
CA ASP A 532 -16.05 -17.29 17.92
C ASP A 532 -16.12 -18.70 17.31
N THR A 533 -16.48 -19.69 18.12
CA THR A 533 -16.45 -21.09 17.71
C THR A 533 -17.55 -21.38 16.70
N ILE A 534 -17.15 -21.97 15.57
CA ILE A 534 -18.06 -22.46 14.54
C ILE A 534 -18.60 -23.82 15.00
N GLU A 535 -19.87 -23.88 15.38
CA GLU A 535 -20.57 -25.16 15.57
C GLU A 535 -21.37 -25.48 14.30
N TYR A 536 -20.96 -26.54 13.60
CA TYR A 536 -21.79 -27.17 12.57
C TYR A 536 -22.74 -28.16 13.27
N ASP A 537 -24.00 -27.76 13.40
CA ASP A 537 -25.02 -28.63 13.95
C ASP A 537 -25.42 -29.66 12.88
N THR A 538 -24.96 -30.89 13.07
CA THR A 538 -25.22 -32.01 12.15
C THR A 538 -26.70 -32.38 12.06
N LYS A 539 -27.52 -32.05 13.07
CA LYS A 539 -28.97 -32.30 13.08
C LYS A 539 -29.73 -31.21 12.34
N THR A 540 -29.34 -29.94 12.47
CA THR A 540 -30.04 -28.81 11.82
C THR A 540 -29.40 -28.35 10.52
N ARG A 541 -28.25 -28.91 10.13
CA ARG A 541 -27.42 -28.51 8.97
C ARG A 541 -27.12 -27.00 8.98
N SER A 542 -27.02 -26.39 10.17
CA SER A 542 -26.77 -24.96 10.33
C SER A 542 -25.35 -24.67 10.82
N VAL A 543 -24.79 -23.57 10.34
CA VAL A 543 -23.53 -23.00 10.84
C VAL A 543 -23.89 -21.96 11.89
N ARG A 544 -23.49 -22.16 13.14
CA ARG A 544 -23.73 -21.22 14.24
C ARG A 544 -22.41 -20.63 14.74
N ILE A 545 -22.44 -19.32 15.02
CA ILE A 545 -21.36 -18.60 15.69
C ILE A 545 -21.67 -18.62 17.19
N LYS A 546 -20.86 -19.33 17.99
CA LYS A 546 -20.85 -19.19 19.45
C LYS A 546 -19.74 -18.20 19.81
N ALA A 547 -20.11 -17.05 20.35
CA ALA A 547 -19.12 -16.18 20.99
C ALA A 547 -18.40 -16.98 22.09
N THR A 548 -17.07 -16.93 22.14
CA THR A 548 -16.31 -17.70 23.13
C THR A 548 -16.72 -17.26 24.54
N PRO A 549 -17.18 -18.17 25.42
CA PRO A 549 -17.62 -17.80 26.75
C PRO A 549 -16.40 -17.58 27.64
N THR A 550 -15.94 -16.33 27.75
CA THR A 550 -15.40 -15.89 29.04
C THR A 550 -16.59 -15.45 29.87
N THR A 551 -17.04 -16.36 30.74
CA THR A 551 -18.18 -16.27 31.66
C THR A 551 -19.59 -16.34 31.04
N ALA A 552 -20.37 -17.26 31.60
CA ALA A 552 -21.76 -17.51 31.25
C ALA A 552 -22.63 -16.29 31.60
N THR A 553 -23.04 -15.53 30.57
CA THR A 553 -24.24 -14.67 30.43
C THR A 553 -23.95 -13.55 29.40
N ALA A 554 -23.67 -13.90 28.16
CA ALA A 554 -23.54 -12.90 27.09
C ALA A 554 -24.94 -12.42 26.67
N ASN A 555 -25.39 -11.30 27.25
CA ASN A 555 -26.62 -10.61 26.85
C ASN A 555 -26.51 -10.12 25.39
N ASN A 556 -27.63 -10.08 24.65
CA ASN A 556 -27.73 -9.60 23.25
C ASN A 556 -26.99 -8.26 22.99
N SER A 557 -26.88 -7.41 24.01
CA SER A 557 -26.17 -6.12 23.96
C SER A 557 -24.67 -6.24 23.67
N GLN A 558 -23.98 -7.29 24.17
CA GLN A 558 -22.54 -7.49 23.90
C GLN A 558 -22.28 -7.91 22.44
N THR A 559 -23.10 -8.80 21.88
CA THR A 559 -23.01 -9.23 20.48
C THR A 559 -23.25 -8.07 19.51
N ILE A 560 -24.21 -7.19 19.81
CA ILE A 560 -24.48 -5.97 19.02
C ILE A 560 -23.26 -5.02 19.07
N ASN A 561 -22.56 -4.93 20.19
CA ASN A 561 -21.39 -4.07 20.33
C ASN A 561 -20.19 -4.59 19.53
N ILE A 562 -19.93 -5.90 19.53
CA ILE A 562 -18.87 -6.51 18.69
C ILE A 562 -19.16 -6.31 17.21
N PHE A 563 -20.41 -6.48 16.79
CA PHE A 563 -20.82 -6.28 15.41
C PHE A 563 -20.64 -4.84 14.94
N LYS A 564 -21.05 -3.87 15.77
CA LYS A 564 -20.85 -2.44 15.50
C LYS A 564 -19.37 -2.08 15.46
N ASP A 565 -18.55 -2.67 16.32
CA ASP A 565 -17.11 -2.48 16.35
C ASP A 565 -16.45 -3.00 15.06
N LEU A 566 -16.80 -4.21 14.59
CA LEU A 566 -16.29 -4.75 13.33
C LEU A 566 -16.67 -3.90 12.12
N LEU A 567 -17.92 -3.44 12.03
CA LEU A 567 -18.37 -2.50 10.99
C LEU A 567 -17.72 -1.10 11.12
N SER A 568 -17.20 -0.76 12.29
CA SER A 568 -16.46 0.48 12.50
C SER A 568 -15.02 0.43 11.98
N LYS A 569 -14.48 -0.75 11.67
CA LYS A 569 -13.09 -0.97 11.22
C LYS A 569 -13.03 -1.26 9.72
N LYS A 570 -11.95 -0.84 9.04
CA LYS A 570 -11.74 -1.20 7.62
C LYS A 570 -11.48 -2.70 7.54
N SER A 571 -12.08 -3.39 6.56
CA SER A 571 -11.82 -4.80 6.33
C SER A 571 -11.37 -5.14 4.91
N ILE A 572 -10.41 -6.06 4.82
CA ILE A 572 -9.92 -6.66 3.57
C ILE A 572 -9.78 -8.16 3.80
N ASN A 573 -10.65 -8.95 3.19
CA ASN A 573 -10.68 -10.38 3.36
C ASN A 573 -10.51 -11.09 2.03
N ILE A 574 -9.64 -12.10 1.99
CA ILE A 574 -9.31 -12.87 0.79
C ILE A 574 -9.56 -14.34 1.08
N LEU A 575 -10.24 -15.04 0.18
CA LEU A 575 -10.46 -16.49 0.22
C LEU A 575 -10.11 -17.09 -1.14
N THR A 576 -9.34 -18.16 -1.14
CA THR A 576 -8.91 -18.87 -2.34
C THR A 576 -9.29 -20.35 -2.23
N ALA A 577 -9.75 -20.93 -3.34
CA ALA A 577 -10.20 -22.33 -3.39
C ALA A 577 -9.05 -23.34 -3.27
N GLY A 578 -7.87 -23.00 -3.78
CA GLY A 578 -6.75 -23.94 -3.91
C GLY A 578 -6.74 -24.64 -5.27
N ASP A 579 -6.13 -25.82 -5.35
CA ASP A 579 -6.04 -26.58 -6.61
C ASP A 579 -7.28 -27.46 -6.75
N ASP A 580 -8.29 -26.91 -7.43
CA ASP A 580 -9.61 -27.52 -7.54
C ASP A 580 -9.70 -28.47 -8.73
N GLN A 581 -9.54 -29.78 -8.46
CA GLN A 581 -10.06 -30.81 -9.35
C GLN A 581 -11.59 -30.89 -9.24
N PRO A 582 -12.31 -31.16 -10.33
CA PRO A 582 -13.77 -31.28 -10.29
C PRO A 582 -14.16 -32.56 -9.55
N VAL A 583 -14.78 -32.41 -8.38
CA VAL A 583 -15.52 -33.51 -7.74
C VAL A 583 -17.00 -33.29 -8.11
N SER A 584 -17.54 -34.16 -8.97
CA SER A 584 -18.96 -34.14 -9.33
C SER A 584 -19.77 -34.78 -8.21
N ASP A 585 -20.35 -33.97 -7.33
CA ASP A 585 -21.32 -34.42 -6.33
C ASP A 585 -22.78 -34.27 -6.80
N GLY A 586 -22.98 -34.01 -8.10
CA GLY A 586 -24.29 -33.80 -8.71
C GLY A 586 -24.86 -32.39 -8.56
N SER A 587 -24.15 -31.44 -7.92
CA SER A 587 -24.62 -30.07 -7.70
C SER A 587 -24.41 -29.09 -8.86
N ASN A 588 -23.74 -29.51 -9.95
CA ASN A 588 -23.30 -28.64 -11.06
C ASN A 588 -22.43 -27.44 -10.62
N HIS A 589 -21.85 -27.49 -9.41
CA HIS A 589 -21.01 -26.46 -8.83
C HIS A 589 -19.63 -27.01 -8.46
N SER A 590 -18.62 -26.14 -8.37
CA SER A 590 -17.37 -26.52 -7.71
C SER A 590 -17.64 -26.83 -6.21
N PRO A 591 -16.90 -27.76 -5.58
CA PRO A 591 -17.05 -28.03 -4.14
C PRO A 591 -16.88 -26.76 -3.28
N PHE A 592 -16.03 -25.84 -3.74
CA PHE A 592 -15.79 -24.56 -3.09
C PHE A 592 -17.00 -23.63 -3.18
N THR A 593 -17.54 -23.41 -4.39
CA THR A 593 -18.70 -22.54 -4.60
C THR A 593 -19.95 -23.12 -3.95
N GLN A 594 -20.13 -24.44 -4.01
CA GLN A 594 -21.23 -25.10 -3.32
C GLN A 594 -21.19 -24.87 -1.80
N ALA A 595 -20.00 -24.94 -1.18
CA ALA A 595 -19.84 -24.62 0.24
C ALA A 595 -20.23 -23.17 0.53
N PHE A 596 -19.77 -22.24 -0.31
CA PHE A 596 -20.09 -20.82 -0.18
C PHE A 596 -21.60 -20.55 -0.28
N LEU A 597 -22.28 -21.11 -1.28
CA LEU A 597 -23.73 -20.99 -1.45
C LEU A 597 -24.48 -21.56 -0.24
N LYS A 598 -24.13 -22.80 0.15
CA LYS A 598 -24.78 -23.49 1.28
C LYS A 598 -24.66 -22.72 2.59
N ALA A 599 -23.52 -22.05 2.83
CA ALA A 599 -23.30 -21.27 4.03
C ALA A 599 -24.18 -20.00 4.11
N LEU A 600 -24.50 -19.41 2.96
CA LEU A 600 -25.25 -18.15 2.87
C LEU A 600 -26.75 -18.32 2.55
N GLU A 601 -27.16 -19.52 2.15
CA GLU A 601 -28.56 -19.93 1.93
C GLU A 601 -29.23 -20.53 3.18
N LEU A 602 -28.52 -20.63 4.31
CA LEU A 602 -29.11 -21.08 5.57
C LEU A 602 -30.32 -20.20 5.93
N LYS A 603 -31.50 -20.81 6.16
CA LYS A 603 -32.79 -20.12 6.29
C LYS A 603 -32.99 -19.27 7.57
N ASN A 604 -31.91 -18.92 8.28
CA ASN A 604 -31.99 -18.19 9.54
C ASN A 604 -31.54 -16.74 9.35
N LYS A 605 -32.35 -15.77 9.81
CA LYS A 605 -31.98 -14.35 9.85
C LYS A 605 -30.70 -14.17 10.67
N GLY A 606 -29.62 -13.69 10.07
CA GLY A 606 -28.38 -13.46 10.80
C GLY A 606 -27.27 -12.80 10.00
N TYR A 607 -26.06 -12.86 10.56
CA TYR A 607 -24.85 -12.36 9.94
C TYR A 607 -23.72 -13.37 10.14
N VAL A 608 -22.82 -13.45 9.16
CA VAL A 608 -21.60 -14.27 9.25
C VAL A 608 -20.39 -13.45 8.85
N ARG A 609 -19.33 -13.56 9.64
CA ARG A 609 -18.02 -12.99 9.32
C ARG A 609 -17.38 -13.76 8.18
N PHE A 610 -16.63 -13.08 7.34
CA PHE A 610 -15.91 -13.68 6.22
C PHE A 610 -14.88 -14.68 6.74
N THR A 611 -14.17 -14.35 7.83
CA THR A 611 -13.24 -15.28 8.51
C THR A 611 -13.93 -16.60 8.88
N THR A 612 -15.11 -16.52 9.50
CA THR A 612 -15.90 -17.68 9.90
C THR A 612 -16.40 -18.48 8.69
N LEU A 613 -16.87 -17.79 7.66
CA LEU A 613 -17.28 -18.40 6.41
C LEU A 613 -16.12 -19.14 5.72
N ALA A 614 -14.93 -18.55 5.72
CA ALA A 614 -13.74 -19.14 5.13
C ALA A 614 -13.32 -20.45 5.82
N GLU A 615 -13.37 -20.50 7.16
CA GLU A 615 -13.09 -21.71 7.92
C GLU A 615 -14.10 -22.82 7.62
N TYR A 616 -15.39 -22.48 7.52
CA TYR A 616 -16.43 -23.43 7.10
C TYR A 616 -16.14 -24.01 5.72
N ILE A 617 -15.85 -23.17 4.73
CA ILE A 617 -15.56 -23.59 3.36
C ILE A 617 -14.32 -24.49 3.33
N LYS A 618 -13.28 -24.12 4.09
CA LYS A 618 -12.07 -24.94 4.20
C LYS A 618 -12.40 -26.35 4.73
N GLN A 619 -13.11 -26.47 5.85
CA GLN A 619 -13.51 -27.76 6.39
C GLN A 619 -14.42 -28.55 5.43
N TYR A 620 -15.36 -27.85 4.77
CA TYR A 620 -16.28 -28.47 3.82
C TYR A 620 -15.54 -29.11 2.64
N VAL A 621 -14.57 -28.39 2.08
CA VAL A 621 -13.74 -28.84 0.95
C VAL A 621 -12.76 -29.92 1.38
N GLU A 622 -12.08 -29.75 2.53
CA GLU A 622 -11.14 -30.76 3.06
C GLU A 622 -11.82 -32.11 3.33
N ASN A 623 -13.05 -32.11 3.86
CA ASN A 623 -13.77 -33.36 4.16
C ASN A 623 -14.34 -34.08 2.92
N ARG A 624 -14.43 -33.40 1.78
CA ARG A 624 -15.02 -33.94 0.54
C ARG A 624 -14.00 -34.18 -0.57
N THR A 625 -12.76 -33.71 -0.39
CA THR A 625 -11.75 -33.75 -1.45
C THR A 625 -10.41 -34.22 -0.89
N ASN A 626 -9.77 -35.19 -1.55
CA ASN A 626 -8.44 -35.72 -1.17
C ASN A 626 -7.29 -34.84 -1.74
N LYS A 627 -7.40 -33.51 -1.64
CA LYS A 627 -6.57 -32.54 -2.40
C LYS A 627 -5.15 -32.32 -1.84
N ARG A 628 -4.23 -31.96 -2.75
CA ARG A 628 -2.85 -31.50 -2.45
C ARG A 628 -2.78 -30.07 -1.92
N GLN A 629 -3.60 -29.15 -2.44
CA GLN A 629 -3.63 -27.75 -1.99
C GLN A 629 -5.01 -27.38 -1.45
N LYS A 630 -5.04 -26.99 -0.18
CA LYS A 630 -6.24 -26.70 0.61
C LYS A 630 -6.74 -25.27 0.33
N PRO A 631 -8.04 -24.97 0.51
CA PRO A 631 -8.50 -23.59 0.54
C PRO A 631 -7.72 -22.79 1.57
N GLN A 632 -7.40 -21.55 1.23
CA GLN A 632 -6.66 -20.65 2.10
C GLN A 632 -7.43 -19.36 2.25
N TYR A 633 -7.31 -18.74 3.41
CA TYR A 633 -7.94 -17.48 3.71
C TYR A 633 -6.95 -16.54 4.40
N LYS A 634 -7.16 -15.25 4.17
CA LYS A 634 -6.42 -14.20 4.86
C LYS A 634 -7.32 -13.00 5.19
N ASN A 635 -7.24 -12.51 6.41
CA ASN A 635 -7.75 -11.21 6.82
C ASN A 635 -6.57 -10.22 6.90
N GLU A 636 -6.60 -9.18 6.07
CA GLU A 636 -5.55 -8.17 5.96
C GLU A 636 -5.91 -6.84 6.62
N SER A 637 -6.99 -6.85 7.41
CA SER A 637 -7.48 -5.67 8.11
C SER A 637 -6.48 -5.22 9.16
N LEU A 638 -5.85 -4.06 8.94
CA LEU A 638 -4.87 -3.49 9.89
C LEU A 638 -5.50 -3.19 11.27
N ASP A 639 -6.79 -2.84 11.27
CA ASP A 639 -7.52 -2.46 12.48
C ASP A 639 -8.34 -3.64 13.07
N GLY A 640 -8.16 -4.85 12.53
CA GLY A 640 -8.90 -6.05 12.96
C GLY A 640 -10.38 -6.09 12.55
N GLY A 641 -10.76 -5.35 11.50
CA GLY A 641 -12.10 -5.44 10.91
C GLY A 641 -12.36 -6.79 10.21
N ASP A 642 -13.62 -7.03 9.84
CA ASP A 642 -14.01 -8.21 9.07
C ASP A 642 -15.12 -7.86 8.08
N PHE A 643 -15.14 -8.52 6.92
CA PHE A 643 -16.25 -8.45 5.99
C PHE A 643 -17.39 -9.30 6.53
N ILE A 644 -18.59 -8.76 6.53
CA ILE A 644 -19.79 -9.41 7.08
C ILE A 644 -20.79 -9.68 5.96
N PHE A 645 -21.28 -10.92 5.88
CA PHE A 645 -22.40 -11.32 5.04
C PHE A 645 -23.69 -11.40 5.84
N LYS A 646 -24.81 -11.15 5.17
CA LYS A 646 -26.14 -11.41 5.72
C LYS A 646 -26.58 -12.83 5.36
N ILE A 647 -27.10 -13.57 6.34
CA ILE A 647 -27.72 -14.89 6.17
C ILE A 647 -29.23 -14.72 6.25
#